data_AF-C1N047-F1
#
_entry.id   AF-C1N047-F1
#
_cell.length_a   1.000
_cell.length_b   1.000
_cell.length_c   1.000
_cell.angle_alpha   90.00
_cell.angle_beta   90.00
_cell.angle_gamma   90.00
#
_symmetry.space_group_name_H-M   'P 1'
#
loop_
_entity.id
_entity.type
_entity.pdbx_description
1 polymer ?
#
loop_
_entity_poly.entity_id
_entity_poly.type
_entity_poly.pdbx_seq_one_letter_code
_entity_poly.pdbx_strand_id
1 'polypeptide(L)'
;MRRPVAAFATSRRTPRASSPASFSVRARTPRDATTPTPVAAARVDVARAAGARRASSPRVVSTPRRPRAAAAIAAAFAPAPAPRRAEQDDPSSPPRGGSIVATASSPSSGGDASSTTSMKQPDRNPIARFLKPLDGLWGKLIPMAIMFYWMALANGVLDALRDALVVTAFGGAEQIPYLTVYAVLPASLTFVAVFAKFSQRWGREKLFYIFLAFFMTFFAVFTLVLYPNIDALHPTAFGASVAAGLPAGLAGGVAVLTNWVYSLFYVASEMWGDVMLSLLFWGMANETTRLEDAGIIYPLLGVGANVAQASSGVIVRWVSSYGGWTHLTAKEAWSVKLNILMSIAFACCVGIGLTHAYIMKRAHDADGGKQYDLDQAAALKAREDHAKDQARVAAGRKPKKDKTGLIDALKFVARTPEVLCLAVMSICQGLSSILFQVAWKGQLRILHPEPHAYSAFMGDVQLGSGCLTCFLMIMAPWLFKTLGWAGTLSVTPKFSAIAGWSFFGCSIWLASRGMLVHGAPLLTYLAWGGAVLYVMERAAKFSLFKPAEEMVYITLDEESKTKGKAAVDVLGAQVGKTGGSMLQQGFLLFFGTIVASLPLLAAGHTSIVLLWLWAVRRLDRMHGAELERVHARLDDLDEDAASPAVA
;
A
#
# COMPACT_ATOMS: atom_id res chain seq x y z
N MET A 1 -51.90 -37.51 10.95
CA MET A 1 -52.68 -38.14 9.86
C MET A 1 -52.15 -37.65 8.52
N ARG A 2 -52.29 -38.50 7.50
CA ARG A 2 -51.54 -38.56 6.23
C ARG A 2 -51.64 -37.28 5.35
N ARG A 3 -50.54 -36.98 4.64
CA ARG A 3 -50.51 -36.28 3.32
C ARG A 3 -51.44 -36.99 2.29
N PRO A 4 -51.74 -36.54 1.04
CA PRO A 4 -50.90 -35.68 0.16
C PRO A 4 -51.58 -34.85 -0.99
N VAL A 5 -50.74 -34.03 -1.68
CA VAL A 5 -50.55 -33.90 -3.17
C VAL A 5 -51.55 -33.19 -4.13
N ALA A 6 -50.90 -32.53 -5.12
CA ALA A 6 -51.29 -32.11 -6.50
C ALA A 6 -51.90 -30.69 -6.66
N ALA A 7 -51.37 -29.71 -7.41
CA ALA A 7 -50.53 -29.59 -8.62
C ALA A 7 -51.26 -29.74 -9.98
N PHE A 8 -50.89 -28.83 -10.90
CA PHE A 8 -51.23 -28.67 -12.34
C PHE A 8 -52.60 -28.05 -12.68
N ALA A 9 -52.81 -26.98 -13.46
CA ALA A 9 -52.14 -26.24 -14.56
C ALA A 9 -53.00 -26.27 -15.84
N THR A 10 -52.81 -25.23 -16.66
CA THR A 10 -53.21 -25.05 -18.08
C THR A 10 -54.61 -24.50 -18.39
N SER A 11 -54.66 -23.35 -19.08
CA SER A 11 -55.12 -23.27 -20.47
C SER A 11 -54.98 -21.86 -21.06
N ARG A 12 -54.46 -21.79 -22.29
CA ARG A 12 -54.35 -20.62 -23.18
C ARG A 12 -55.69 -20.28 -23.82
N ARG A 13 -55.93 -18.99 -24.14
CA ARG A 13 -56.16 -18.47 -25.52
C ARG A 13 -56.69 -17.02 -25.51
N THR A 14 -56.06 -16.20 -26.34
CA THR A 14 -56.56 -14.92 -26.89
C THR A 14 -57.72 -15.18 -27.88
N PRO A 15 -58.59 -14.20 -28.25
CA PRO A 15 -58.25 -13.20 -29.29
C PRO A 15 -58.97 -11.82 -29.22
N ARG A 16 -58.42 -10.84 -30.00
CA ARG A 16 -59.05 -9.75 -30.82
C ARG A 16 -60.25 -8.93 -30.26
N ALA A 17 -60.56 -7.70 -30.65
CA ALA A 17 -59.98 -6.58 -31.41
C ALA A 17 -61.13 -5.55 -31.54
N SER A 18 -60.86 -4.24 -31.43
CA SER A 18 -61.63 -3.19 -32.15
C SER A 18 -60.97 -1.82 -31.98
N SER A 19 -60.41 -1.32 -33.07
CA SER A 19 -60.14 0.10 -33.39
C SER A 19 -61.29 0.58 -34.32
N PRO A 20 -61.29 1.75 -35.01
CA PRO A 20 -60.52 3.00 -34.88
C PRO A 20 -61.38 4.29 -35.03
N ALA A 21 -60.77 5.48 -34.89
CA ALA A 21 -61.21 6.68 -35.60
C ALA A 21 -59.98 7.53 -36.01
N SER A 22 -60.07 8.03 -37.25
CA SER A 22 -59.02 8.54 -38.15
C SER A 22 -59.08 10.05 -38.36
N PHE A 23 -57.97 10.68 -38.79
CA PHE A 23 -57.89 11.71 -39.87
C PHE A 23 -56.39 12.02 -40.13
N SER A 24 -55.73 11.49 -41.19
CA SER A 24 -55.66 11.93 -42.61
C SER A 24 -54.78 13.19 -42.84
N VAL A 25 -53.49 13.11 -43.25
CA VAL A 25 -52.89 12.91 -44.61
C VAL A 25 -52.45 14.23 -45.28
N ARG A 26 -51.15 14.38 -45.60
CA ARG A 26 -50.64 14.53 -46.99
C ARG A 26 -49.12 14.41 -47.09
N ALA A 27 -48.67 13.42 -47.86
CA ALA A 27 -47.33 13.33 -48.44
C ALA A 27 -47.39 13.73 -49.93
N ARG A 28 -46.28 14.22 -50.48
CA ARG A 28 -45.98 14.14 -51.93
C ARG A 28 -44.52 13.70 -52.13
N THR A 29 -44.38 12.74 -53.02
CA THR A 29 -43.20 11.97 -53.43
C THR A 29 -42.51 12.57 -54.68
N PRO A 30 -41.36 12.00 -55.14
CA PRO A 30 -40.29 12.69 -55.90
C PRO A 30 -40.24 12.32 -57.40
N ARG A 31 -39.30 12.96 -58.14
CA ARG A 31 -38.68 12.62 -59.46
C ARG A 31 -37.81 13.82 -59.88
N ASP A 32 -36.71 13.78 -60.63
CA ASP A 32 -35.76 12.79 -61.14
C ASP A 32 -34.61 13.59 -61.81
N ALA A 33 -33.43 12.96 -61.99
CA ALA A 33 -32.46 13.15 -63.09
C ALA A 33 -31.29 14.19 -63.06
N THR A 34 -30.09 13.63 -63.36
CA THR A 34 -28.93 14.12 -64.16
C THR A 34 -27.76 14.95 -63.55
N THR A 35 -26.67 14.24 -63.18
CA THR A 35 -25.22 14.30 -63.61
C THR A 35 -24.57 15.60 -64.19
N PRO A 36 -23.21 15.76 -64.26
CA PRO A 36 -22.28 16.18 -63.20
C PRO A 36 -21.24 17.29 -63.61
N THR A 37 -20.39 17.74 -62.66
CA THR A 37 -19.04 18.40 -62.81
C THR A 37 -18.92 19.85 -63.37
N PRO A 38 -17.78 20.59 -63.20
CA PRO A 38 -16.84 20.75 -62.06
C PRO A 38 -16.28 22.21 -61.86
N VAL A 39 -15.37 22.38 -60.87
CA VAL A 39 -14.33 23.45 -60.71
C VAL A 39 -14.76 24.89 -60.35
N ALA A 40 -14.26 25.42 -59.21
CA ALA A 40 -13.49 26.68 -59.15
C ALA A 40 -12.96 26.96 -57.73
N ALA A 41 -11.63 27.05 -57.64
CA ALA A 41 -10.91 27.61 -56.51
C ALA A 41 -10.98 29.14 -56.52
N ALA A 42 -11.01 29.76 -55.34
CA ALA A 42 -10.68 31.17 -55.17
C ALA A 42 -9.88 31.37 -53.87
N ARG A 43 -8.56 31.56 -54.05
CA ARG A 43 -7.66 32.31 -53.17
C ARG A 43 -7.95 33.81 -53.31
N VAL A 44 -7.26 34.62 -52.47
CA VAL A 44 -6.94 36.07 -52.53
C VAL A 44 -7.52 36.82 -51.31
N ASP A 45 -6.81 37.65 -50.56
CA ASP A 45 -5.38 37.99 -50.53
C ASP A 45 -5.02 38.67 -49.20
N VAL A 46 -3.71 38.63 -48.93
CA VAL A 46 -2.97 39.42 -47.94
C VAL A 46 -2.83 40.86 -48.42
N ALA A 47 -3.03 41.83 -47.51
CA ALA A 47 -2.55 43.20 -47.71
C ALA A 47 -1.62 43.63 -46.56
N ARG A 48 -0.49 44.17 -46.99
CA ARG A 48 0.73 44.54 -46.27
C ARG A 48 0.75 46.07 -46.14
N ALA A 49 1.21 46.61 -45.03
CA ALA A 49 1.70 47.98 -44.96
C ALA A 49 3.03 48.03 -44.20
N ALA A 50 3.99 48.72 -44.80
CA ALA A 50 5.40 48.77 -44.46
C ALA A 50 5.83 50.18 -44.01
N GLY A 51 7.00 50.27 -43.35
CA GLY A 51 7.75 51.51 -43.10
C GLY A 51 8.60 51.36 -41.83
N ALA A 52 9.79 50.74 -41.83
CA ALA A 52 11.08 51.09 -42.45
C ALA A 52 11.90 52.18 -41.71
N ARG A 53 13.12 51.77 -41.32
CA ARG A 53 14.42 52.48 -41.17
C ARG A 53 14.99 52.46 -39.74
N ARG A 54 16.31 52.38 -39.47
CA ARG A 54 17.52 51.79 -40.10
C ARG A 54 18.66 52.02 -39.07
N ALA A 55 19.48 50.99 -38.83
CA ALA A 55 20.90 50.96 -38.42
C ALA A 55 21.55 52.04 -37.53
N SER A 56 22.26 51.60 -36.46
CA SER A 56 23.72 51.83 -36.27
C SER A 56 24.24 51.33 -34.90
N SER A 57 25.23 50.43 -34.91
CA SER A 57 26.36 50.36 -33.95
C SER A 57 27.59 50.99 -34.67
N PRO A 58 28.76 51.31 -34.06
CA PRO A 58 29.35 50.89 -32.77
C PRO A 58 30.20 51.95 -31.98
N ARG A 59 30.55 51.70 -30.70
CA ARG A 59 31.93 51.70 -30.12
C ARG A 59 31.99 51.83 -28.58
N VAL A 60 32.82 50.94 -28.03
CA VAL A 60 33.62 50.87 -26.77
C VAL A 60 33.95 52.19 -26.07
N VAL A 61 33.80 52.26 -24.74
CA VAL A 61 34.78 52.74 -23.70
C VAL A 61 34.40 52.14 -22.32
N SER A 62 35.44 51.97 -21.51
CA SER A 62 35.71 51.24 -20.25
C SER A 62 34.89 51.50 -18.95
N THR A 63 34.87 50.44 -18.12
CA THR A 63 34.80 50.27 -16.63
C THR A 63 35.08 51.49 -15.73
N PRO A 64 34.64 51.54 -14.43
CA PRO A 64 34.68 50.42 -13.45
C PRO A 64 33.62 50.34 -12.31
N ARG A 65 33.34 49.12 -11.82
CA ARG A 65 33.44 48.64 -10.40
C ARG A 65 32.61 47.37 -10.16
N ARG A 66 33.28 46.31 -9.67
CA ARG A 66 32.69 45.15 -8.96
C ARG A 66 32.65 45.45 -7.44
N PRO A 67 31.88 44.69 -6.63
CA PRO A 67 32.45 43.48 -6.04
C PRO A 67 31.54 42.23 -6.12
N ARG A 68 32.18 41.11 -5.77
CA ARG A 68 31.82 39.70 -5.85
C ARG A 68 30.61 39.29 -4.99
N ALA A 69 29.79 38.37 -5.51
CA ALA A 69 29.06 37.38 -4.72
C ALA A 69 28.71 36.15 -5.58
N ALA A 70 29.73 35.37 -5.92
CA ALA A 70 29.59 34.03 -6.50
C ALA A 70 30.65 33.13 -5.84
N ALA A 71 30.37 32.76 -4.59
CA ALA A 71 31.06 31.71 -3.82
C ALA A 71 30.31 31.54 -2.48
N ALA A 72 29.16 30.85 -2.48
CA ALA A 72 28.41 30.55 -1.26
C ALA A 72 27.61 29.22 -1.32
N ILE A 73 28.03 28.25 -2.13
CA ILE A 73 27.40 26.90 -2.16
C ILE A 73 28.47 25.79 -2.15
N ALA A 74 29.62 26.00 -1.50
CA ALA A 74 30.69 25.00 -1.44
C ALA A 74 31.35 24.86 -0.05
N ALA A 75 30.65 25.20 1.05
CA ALA A 75 31.21 25.15 2.40
C ALA A 75 30.22 24.59 3.45
N ALA A 76 29.50 23.51 3.12
CA ALA A 76 28.65 22.78 4.08
C ALA A 76 29.10 21.32 4.31
N PHE A 77 30.23 20.91 3.73
CA PHE A 77 30.82 19.59 3.93
C PHE A 77 32.31 19.74 4.25
N ALA A 78 32.64 19.91 5.53
CA ALA A 78 33.97 19.66 6.07
C ALA A 78 33.82 19.14 7.52
N PRO A 79 34.50 18.04 7.89
CA PRO A 79 34.39 17.43 9.22
C PRO A 79 35.16 18.25 10.26
N ALA A 80 34.56 18.43 11.44
CA ALA A 80 35.24 19.04 12.59
C ALA A 80 36.33 18.10 13.16
N PRO A 81 37.48 18.61 13.61
CA PRO A 81 38.59 17.81 14.13
C PRO A 81 38.40 17.40 15.60
N ALA A 82 38.94 16.22 15.93
CA ALA A 82 38.96 15.64 17.27
C ALA A 82 39.77 16.49 18.28
N PRO A 83 39.39 16.52 19.57
CA PRO A 83 40.22 17.15 20.60
C PRO A 83 41.39 16.24 21.00
N ARG A 84 42.59 16.81 20.97
CA ARG A 84 43.84 16.22 21.46
C ARG A 84 43.92 16.26 22.99
N ARG A 85 44.58 15.22 23.52
CA ARG A 85 45.10 15.07 24.88
C ARG A 85 45.95 16.28 25.30
N ALA A 86 45.81 16.67 26.56
CA ALA A 86 46.82 17.40 27.32
C ALA A 86 47.56 16.42 28.23
N GLU A 87 48.85 16.69 28.41
CA GLU A 87 49.92 15.90 29.03
C GLU A 87 50.33 16.57 30.35
N GLN A 88 50.87 15.79 31.31
CA GLN A 88 51.58 16.12 32.59
C GLN A 88 51.07 15.16 33.70
N ASP A 89 51.87 14.47 34.53
CA ASP A 89 53.30 14.48 34.86
C ASP A 89 53.70 13.08 35.40
N ASP A 90 54.96 12.69 35.20
CA ASP A 90 55.70 11.60 35.89
C ASP A 90 56.31 12.17 37.20
N PRO A 91 56.62 11.42 38.28
CA PRO A 91 57.79 10.53 38.28
C PRO A 91 57.71 9.28 39.20
N SER A 92 58.53 8.26 38.88
CA SER A 92 59.51 7.58 39.76
C SER A 92 59.55 6.03 39.68
N SER A 93 60.58 5.54 39.00
CA SER A 93 61.27 4.24 39.18
C SER A 93 62.01 4.20 40.55
N PRO A 94 62.73 3.12 41.01
CA PRO A 94 63.26 1.93 40.30
C PRO A 94 63.31 0.64 41.21
N PRO A 95 64.25 -0.33 41.09
CA PRO A 95 64.56 -1.29 40.00
C PRO A 95 64.86 -2.75 40.46
N ARG A 96 65.38 -3.55 39.50
CA ARG A 96 66.28 -4.74 39.60
C ARG A 96 65.58 -6.08 39.73
N GLY A 97 65.92 -7.12 38.96
CA GLY A 97 67.07 -7.37 38.10
C GLY A 97 67.51 -8.82 38.29
N GLY A 98 68.01 -9.48 37.24
CA GLY A 98 68.80 -10.72 37.40
C GLY A 98 68.36 -11.89 36.54
N SER A 99 68.94 -11.94 35.34
CA SER A 99 69.22 -13.11 34.51
C SER A 99 69.72 -14.33 35.31
N ILE A 100 69.45 -15.56 34.85
CA ILE A 100 70.48 -16.53 34.41
C ILE A 100 69.80 -17.71 33.69
N VAL A 101 70.32 -17.97 32.50
CA VAL A 101 70.06 -19.07 31.56
C VAL A 101 71.10 -20.18 31.79
N ALA A 102 70.78 -21.39 31.29
CA ALA A 102 71.67 -22.52 30.96
C ALA A 102 71.90 -23.58 32.07
N THR A 103 71.89 -24.89 31.83
CA THR A 103 71.68 -25.73 30.64
C THR A 103 71.70 -27.21 31.09
N ALA A 104 70.81 -28.02 30.50
CA ALA A 104 71.06 -29.37 29.94
C ALA A 104 71.68 -30.47 30.84
N SER A 105 71.07 -31.65 30.96
CA SER A 105 71.10 -32.67 29.89
C SER A 105 70.01 -33.75 30.00
N SER A 106 69.50 -34.16 28.84
CA SER A 106 68.57 -35.25 28.50
C SER A 106 69.28 -36.63 28.45
N PRO A 107 68.75 -37.74 27.88
CA PRO A 107 67.38 -38.11 27.48
C PRO A 107 66.97 -39.57 27.83
N SER A 108 65.67 -39.92 27.76
CA SER A 108 65.17 -41.10 27.01
C SER A 108 63.65 -41.28 27.10
N SER A 109 63.03 -41.39 25.91
CA SER A 109 61.81 -42.14 25.50
C SER A 109 60.65 -42.26 26.51
N GLY A 110 59.41 -41.87 26.23
CA GLY A 110 58.69 -41.72 24.96
C GLY A 110 57.27 -42.31 25.16
N GLY A 111 56.23 -41.62 24.69
CA GLY A 111 54.88 -42.17 24.60
C GLY A 111 53.77 -41.29 25.19
N ASP A 112 53.29 -40.36 24.37
CA ASP A 112 52.09 -39.52 24.57
C ASP A 112 50.78 -40.34 24.71
N ALA A 113 49.83 -39.84 25.51
CA ALA A 113 48.61 -39.19 25.00
C ALA A 113 47.41 -39.25 25.97
N SER A 114 46.68 -38.12 25.99
CA SER A 114 45.27 -37.91 26.38
C SER A 114 44.93 -37.50 27.83
N SER A 115 45.19 -36.23 28.15
CA SER A 115 44.23 -35.43 28.93
C SER A 115 43.65 -34.35 28.01
N THR A 116 42.45 -34.59 27.51
CA THR A 116 41.69 -33.67 26.65
C THR A 116 41.22 -32.48 27.47
N THR A 117 41.99 -31.39 27.42
CA THR A 117 41.48 -30.04 27.69
C THR A 117 40.45 -29.73 26.62
N SER A 118 39.16 -29.87 26.96
CA SER A 118 38.06 -29.45 26.09
C SER A 118 38.09 -27.93 25.95
N MET A 119 38.79 -27.43 24.93
CA MET A 119 38.60 -26.07 24.41
C MET A 119 37.11 -25.90 24.08
N LYS A 120 36.40 -25.11 24.88
CA LYS A 120 35.04 -24.68 24.58
C LYS A 120 35.10 -23.81 23.33
N GLN A 121 34.65 -24.34 22.19
CA GLN A 121 34.47 -23.58 20.96
C GLN A 121 33.51 -22.42 21.23
N PRO A 122 33.80 -21.19 20.76
CA PRO A 122 32.81 -20.13 20.76
C PRO A 122 31.67 -20.55 19.80
N ASP A 123 30.43 -20.59 20.29
CA ASP A 123 29.26 -20.90 19.47
C ASP A 123 29.14 -19.90 18.32
N ARG A 124 29.58 -20.32 17.13
CA ARG A 124 29.93 -19.45 16.00
C ARG A 124 28.77 -19.12 15.05
N ASN A 125 27.53 -19.52 15.35
CA ASN A 125 26.43 -19.33 14.40
C ASN A 125 25.42 -18.26 14.88
N PRO A 126 25.51 -17.00 14.39
CA PRO A 126 24.50 -15.97 14.67
C PRO A 126 23.09 -16.42 14.25
N ILE A 127 23.01 -17.29 13.24
CA ILE A 127 21.75 -17.93 12.80
C ILE A 127 21.18 -18.84 13.89
N ALA A 128 22.02 -19.65 14.58
CA ALA A 128 21.55 -20.53 15.64
C ALA A 128 20.99 -19.73 16.84
N ARG A 129 21.57 -18.56 17.12
CA ARG A 129 21.09 -17.64 18.16
C ARG A 129 19.73 -17.01 17.80
N PHE A 130 19.51 -16.69 16.53
CA PHE A 130 18.22 -16.19 16.03
C PHE A 130 17.13 -17.28 15.97
N LEU A 131 17.52 -18.53 15.71
CA LEU A 131 16.59 -19.67 15.63
C LEU A 131 16.22 -20.25 17.01
N LYS A 132 17.06 -20.09 18.03
CA LYS A 132 16.83 -20.62 19.38
C LYS A 132 15.52 -20.15 20.04
N PRO A 133 15.09 -18.88 19.92
CA PRO A 133 13.76 -18.45 20.38
C PRO A 133 12.59 -19.07 19.61
N LEU A 134 12.84 -19.70 18.46
CA LEU A 134 11.81 -20.36 17.62
C LEU A 134 11.62 -21.83 17.95
N ASP A 135 12.45 -22.40 18.83
CA ASP A 135 12.37 -23.79 19.25
C ASP A 135 10.99 -24.06 19.89
N GLY A 136 10.23 -25.00 19.30
CA GLY A 136 8.85 -25.30 19.71
C GLY A 136 7.75 -24.44 19.05
N LEU A 137 8.08 -23.29 18.44
CA LEU A 137 7.12 -22.38 17.80
C LEU A 137 6.91 -22.63 16.31
N TRP A 138 7.79 -23.38 15.65
CA TRP A 138 7.73 -23.74 14.23
C TRP A 138 6.37 -24.31 13.79
N GLY A 139 5.72 -25.06 14.68
CA GLY A 139 4.42 -25.66 14.43
C GLY A 139 3.29 -24.65 14.22
N LYS A 140 3.38 -23.47 14.85
CA LYS A 140 2.42 -22.37 14.65
C LYS A 140 2.89 -21.42 13.57
N LEU A 141 4.19 -21.08 13.59
CA LEU A 141 4.79 -20.10 12.69
C LEU A 141 4.68 -20.53 11.22
N ILE A 142 5.07 -21.75 10.87
CA ILE A 142 5.12 -22.19 9.47
C ILE A 142 3.72 -22.16 8.82
N PRO A 143 2.67 -22.78 9.40
CA PRO A 143 1.34 -22.74 8.80
C PRO A 143 0.79 -21.31 8.67
N MET A 144 0.96 -20.46 9.70
CA MET A 144 0.51 -19.06 9.63
C MET A 144 1.28 -18.26 8.58
N ALA A 145 2.59 -18.46 8.48
CA ALA A 145 3.43 -17.79 7.48
C ALA A 145 3.06 -18.22 6.05
N ILE A 146 2.80 -19.52 5.82
CA ILE A 146 2.35 -20.01 4.51
C ILE A 146 0.98 -19.45 4.16
N MET A 147 0.03 -19.44 5.11
CA MET A 147 -1.28 -18.86 4.87
C MET A 147 -1.17 -17.37 4.53
N PHE A 148 -0.39 -16.61 5.33
CA PHE A 148 -0.18 -15.19 5.08
C PHE A 148 0.52 -14.93 3.74
N TYR A 149 1.46 -15.79 3.36
CA TYR A 149 2.11 -15.75 2.04
C TYR A 149 1.08 -15.89 0.92
N TRP A 150 0.16 -16.87 0.98
CA TRP A 150 -0.89 -17.01 -0.04
C TRP A 150 -1.81 -15.80 -0.10
N MET A 151 -2.18 -15.24 1.05
CA MET A 151 -3.03 -14.04 1.12
C MET A 151 -2.33 -12.81 0.52
N ALA A 152 -1.06 -12.61 0.86
CA ALA A 152 -0.26 -11.49 0.38
C ALA A 152 0.09 -11.64 -1.11
N LEU A 153 0.32 -12.87 -1.59
CA LEU A 153 0.53 -13.18 -2.99
C LEU A 153 -0.73 -12.87 -3.82
N ALA A 154 -1.89 -13.34 -3.37
CA ALA A 154 -3.17 -13.02 -4.00
C ALA A 154 -3.40 -11.50 -4.05
N ASN A 155 -3.13 -10.80 -2.94
CA ASN A 155 -3.25 -9.35 -2.88
C ASN A 155 -2.33 -8.65 -3.88
N GLY A 156 -1.06 -9.08 -4.00
CA GLY A 156 -0.14 -8.49 -4.98
C GLY A 156 -0.61 -8.63 -6.43
N VAL A 157 -1.16 -9.80 -6.78
CA VAL A 157 -1.71 -10.06 -8.12
C VAL A 157 -2.94 -9.19 -8.38
N LEU A 158 -3.87 -9.13 -7.42
CA LEU A 158 -5.07 -8.28 -7.51
C LEU A 158 -4.72 -6.78 -7.58
N ASP A 159 -3.70 -6.34 -6.84
CA ASP A 159 -3.18 -4.96 -6.87
C ASP A 159 -2.59 -4.59 -8.24
N ALA A 160 -1.90 -5.52 -8.90
CA ALA A 160 -1.41 -5.29 -10.25
C ALA A 160 -2.57 -5.20 -11.26
N LEU A 161 -3.51 -6.14 -11.18
CA LEU A 161 -4.65 -6.21 -12.09
C LEU A 161 -5.58 -5.01 -11.95
N ARG A 162 -5.90 -4.59 -10.71
CA ARG A 162 -6.79 -3.43 -10.49
C ARG A 162 -6.20 -2.17 -11.10
N ASP A 163 -4.89 -1.96 -10.94
CA ASP A 163 -4.21 -0.78 -11.47
C ASP A 163 -4.13 -0.84 -13.00
N ALA A 164 -3.79 -2.00 -13.56
CA ALA A 164 -3.76 -2.18 -15.00
C ALA A 164 -5.15 -1.94 -15.61
N LEU A 165 -6.21 -2.54 -15.08
CA LEU A 165 -7.57 -2.40 -15.61
C LEU A 165 -8.09 -0.96 -15.47
N VAL A 166 -7.94 -0.32 -14.31
CA VAL A 166 -8.47 1.03 -14.08
C VAL A 166 -7.67 2.09 -14.84
N VAL A 167 -6.35 2.05 -14.79
CA VAL A 167 -5.54 3.12 -15.38
C VAL A 167 -5.51 3.03 -16.90
N THR A 168 -5.61 1.83 -17.47
CA THR A 168 -5.61 1.67 -18.94
C THR A 168 -6.98 1.81 -19.57
N ALA A 169 -8.03 1.22 -18.98
CA ALA A 169 -9.36 1.19 -19.61
C ALA A 169 -10.14 2.50 -19.49
N PHE A 170 -9.89 3.30 -18.45
CA PHE A 170 -10.59 4.57 -18.25
C PHE A 170 -9.89 5.76 -18.93
N GLY A 171 -8.73 5.53 -19.55
CA GLY A 171 -7.97 6.57 -20.24
C GLY A 171 -7.12 7.48 -19.35
N GLY A 172 -6.94 7.16 -18.06
CA GLY A 172 -6.09 7.94 -17.16
C GLY A 172 -6.01 7.40 -15.73
N ALA A 173 -5.26 8.09 -14.86
CA ALA A 173 -5.24 7.83 -13.41
C ALA A 173 -6.21 8.75 -12.63
N GLU A 174 -6.91 9.65 -13.33
CA GLU A 174 -7.76 10.72 -12.77
C GLU A 174 -9.05 10.19 -12.13
N GLN A 175 -9.36 8.92 -12.38
CA GLN A 175 -10.52 8.18 -11.88
C GLN A 175 -10.25 7.57 -10.50
N ILE A 176 -8.98 7.31 -10.15
CA ILE A 176 -8.61 6.71 -8.85
C ILE A 176 -9.14 7.56 -7.68
N PRO A 177 -9.01 8.90 -7.70
CA PRO A 177 -9.62 9.73 -6.68
C PRO A 177 -11.14 9.53 -6.57
N TYR A 178 -11.86 9.50 -7.69
CA TYR A 178 -13.32 9.29 -7.74
C TYR A 178 -13.72 7.90 -7.22
N LEU A 179 -13.03 6.84 -7.65
CA LEU A 179 -13.25 5.47 -7.17
C LEU A 179 -13.09 5.35 -5.66
N THR A 180 -12.04 5.95 -5.12
CA THR A 180 -11.73 5.83 -3.69
C THR A 180 -12.84 6.46 -2.84
N VAL A 181 -13.30 7.66 -3.21
CA VAL A 181 -14.29 8.41 -2.43
C VAL A 181 -15.72 7.89 -2.64
N TYR A 182 -16.11 7.59 -3.88
CA TYR A 182 -17.51 7.29 -4.20
C TYR A 182 -17.81 5.79 -4.30
N ALA A 183 -16.81 4.93 -4.43
CA ALA A 183 -17.01 3.48 -4.53
C ALA A 183 -16.39 2.74 -3.33
N VAL A 184 -15.09 2.90 -3.09
CA VAL A 184 -14.38 2.16 -2.03
C VAL A 184 -14.85 2.56 -0.64
N LEU A 185 -14.94 3.86 -0.33
CA LEU A 185 -15.37 4.31 0.99
C LEU A 185 -16.81 3.87 1.35
N PRO A 186 -17.84 4.04 0.50
CA PRO A 186 -19.17 3.52 0.79
C PRO A 186 -19.19 1.99 0.93
N ALA A 187 -18.42 1.27 0.11
CA ALA A 187 -18.33 -0.18 0.19
C ALA A 187 -17.67 -0.65 1.49
N SER A 188 -16.62 0.02 1.98
CA SER A 188 -15.97 -0.31 3.25
C SER A 188 -16.89 -0.03 4.44
N LEU A 189 -17.64 1.08 4.45
CA LEU A 189 -18.65 1.35 5.47
C LEU A 189 -19.77 0.31 5.46
N THR A 190 -20.23 -0.09 4.27
CA THR A 190 -21.24 -1.15 4.10
C THR A 190 -20.70 -2.48 4.61
N PHE A 191 -19.44 -2.80 4.30
CA PHE A 191 -18.78 -4.00 4.78
C PHE A 191 -18.72 -4.05 6.30
N VAL A 192 -18.35 -2.96 6.97
CA VAL A 192 -18.33 -2.91 8.45
C VAL A 192 -19.70 -3.25 9.03
N ALA A 193 -20.79 -2.70 8.45
CA ALA A 193 -22.15 -3.01 8.89
C ALA A 193 -22.53 -4.49 8.65
N VAL A 194 -22.17 -5.05 7.49
CA VAL A 194 -22.40 -6.46 7.17
C VAL A 194 -21.57 -7.38 8.06
N PHE A 195 -20.29 -7.06 8.26
CA PHE A 195 -19.37 -7.79 9.11
C PHE A 195 -19.86 -7.82 10.55
N ALA A 196 -20.27 -6.69 11.12
CA ALA A 196 -20.84 -6.63 12.47
C ALA A 196 -22.08 -7.53 12.62
N LYS A 197 -22.96 -7.55 11.62
CA LYS A 197 -24.14 -8.43 11.62
C LYS A 197 -23.78 -9.91 11.49
N PHE A 198 -22.78 -10.23 10.68
CA PHE A 198 -22.34 -11.60 10.46
C PHE A 198 -21.54 -12.13 11.66
N SER A 199 -20.68 -11.31 12.26
CA SER A 199 -19.86 -11.70 13.40
C SER A 199 -20.66 -12.00 14.66
N GLN A 200 -21.81 -11.34 14.82
CA GLN A 200 -22.79 -11.69 15.85
C GLN A 200 -23.47 -13.04 15.56
N ARG A 201 -23.62 -13.42 14.29
CA ARG A 201 -24.35 -14.63 13.90
C ARG A 201 -23.44 -15.85 13.84
N TRP A 202 -22.20 -15.73 13.38
CA TRP A 202 -21.34 -16.87 13.10
C TRP A 202 -20.01 -16.73 13.83
N GLY A 203 -19.46 -17.87 14.28
CA GLY A 203 -18.11 -17.92 14.83
C GLY A 203 -17.06 -17.55 13.77
N ARG A 204 -15.88 -17.12 14.23
CA ARG A 204 -14.80 -16.56 13.40
C ARG A 204 -14.32 -17.49 12.29
N GLU A 205 -14.19 -18.78 12.58
CA GLU A 205 -13.83 -19.79 11.57
C GLU A 205 -14.83 -19.79 10.40
N LYS A 206 -16.15 -19.77 10.69
CA LYS A 206 -17.19 -19.72 9.65
C LYS A 206 -17.19 -18.38 8.92
N LEU A 207 -16.95 -17.27 9.62
CA LEU A 207 -16.83 -15.96 8.98
C LEU A 207 -15.70 -15.93 7.95
N PHE A 208 -14.53 -16.49 8.30
CA PHE A 208 -13.39 -16.56 7.41
C PHE A 208 -13.75 -17.23 6.08
N TYR A 209 -14.37 -18.41 6.14
CA TYR A 209 -14.78 -19.15 4.93
C TYR A 209 -15.90 -18.45 4.15
N ILE A 210 -16.85 -17.80 4.82
CA ILE A 210 -17.93 -17.04 4.15
C ILE A 210 -17.34 -15.89 3.33
N PHE A 211 -16.43 -15.09 3.92
CA PHE A 211 -15.83 -13.97 3.22
C PHE A 211 -14.85 -14.42 2.13
N LEU A 212 -14.05 -15.46 2.38
CA LEU A 212 -13.20 -16.06 1.36
C LEU A 212 -14.03 -16.53 0.16
N ALA A 213 -15.13 -17.26 0.41
CA ALA A 213 -16.03 -17.74 -0.63
C ALA A 213 -16.74 -16.60 -1.38
N PHE A 214 -17.11 -15.52 -0.67
CA PHE A 214 -17.69 -14.33 -1.28
C PHE A 214 -16.74 -13.69 -2.30
N PHE A 215 -15.48 -13.43 -1.91
CA PHE A 215 -14.49 -12.85 -2.83
C PHE A 215 -14.15 -13.79 -3.98
N MET A 216 -13.95 -15.08 -3.71
CA MET A 216 -13.74 -16.08 -4.77
C MET A 216 -14.89 -16.09 -5.78
N THR A 217 -16.14 -16.11 -5.30
CA THR A 217 -17.31 -16.11 -6.17
C THR A 217 -17.37 -14.84 -7.01
N PHE A 218 -17.13 -13.68 -6.38
CA PHE A 218 -17.09 -12.40 -7.08
C PHE A 218 -16.04 -12.41 -8.21
N PHE A 219 -14.81 -12.80 -7.91
CA PHE A 219 -13.72 -12.84 -8.89
C PHE A 219 -14.01 -13.84 -10.01
N ALA A 220 -14.78 -14.90 -9.73
CA ALA A 220 -15.09 -15.94 -10.71
C ALA A 220 -16.16 -15.42 -11.67
N VAL A 221 -17.20 -14.80 -11.13
CA VAL A 221 -18.23 -14.11 -11.91
C VAL A 221 -17.61 -12.99 -12.74
N PHE A 222 -16.69 -12.22 -12.18
CA PHE A 222 -15.97 -11.19 -12.94
C PHE A 222 -15.22 -11.79 -14.13
N THR A 223 -14.39 -12.81 -13.89
CA THR A 223 -13.51 -13.38 -14.92
C THR A 223 -14.28 -14.13 -16.01
N LEU A 224 -15.31 -14.90 -15.62
CA LEU A 224 -16.01 -15.82 -16.53
C LEU A 224 -17.25 -15.21 -17.18
N VAL A 225 -17.89 -14.22 -16.54
CA VAL A 225 -19.17 -13.66 -16.99
C VAL A 225 -19.05 -12.18 -17.33
N LEU A 226 -18.56 -11.35 -16.42
CA LEU A 226 -18.60 -9.89 -16.64
C LEU A 226 -17.54 -9.43 -17.64
N TYR A 227 -16.30 -9.88 -17.49
CA TYR A 227 -15.18 -9.43 -18.31
C TYR A 227 -15.29 -9.84 -19.79
N PRO A 228 -15.72 -11.07 -20.16
CA PRO A 228 -15.93 -11.43 -21.56
C PRO A 228 -17.06 -10.63 -22.23
N ASN A 229 -18.04 -10.16 -21.47
CA ASN A 229 -19.21 -9.43 -21.98
C ASN A 229 -19.08 -7.90 -21.86
N ILE A 230 -17.86 -7.38 -21.69
CA ILE A 230 -17.66 -5.99 -21.25
C ILE A 230 -18.11 -4.96 -22.27
N ASP A 231 -17.99 -5.25 -23.57
CA ASP A 231 -18.41 -4.33 -24.63
C ASP A 231 -19.92 -4.09 -24.61
N ALA A 232 -20.72 -5.07 -24.14
CA ALA A 232 -22.16 -4.95 -24.00
C ALA A 232 -22.58 -4.32 -22.65
N LEU A 233 -21.77 -4.51 -21.60
CA LEU A 233 -22.08 -4.05 -20.25
C LEU A 233 -21.69 -2.59 -19.99
N HIS A 234 -20.71 -2.07 -20.74
CA HIS A 234 -20.25 -0.69 -20.59
C HIS A 234 -21.01 0.24 -21.53
N PRO A 235 -21.83 1.18 -21.02
CA PRO A 235 -22.49 2.19 -21.85
C PRO A 235 -21.49 3.29 -22.29
N THR A 236 -20.50 2.92 -23.10
CA THR A 236 -19.40 3.82 -23.53
C THR A 236 -19.91 4.98 -24.38
N ALA A 237 -20.91 4.74 -25.24
CA ALA A 237 -21.54 5.79 -26.05
C ALA A 237 -22.26 6.85 -25.20
N PHE A 238 -23.02 6.41 -24.18
CA PHE A 238 -23.64 7.31 -23.21
C PHE A 238 -22.58 8.09 -22.43
N GLY A 239 -21.52 7.42 -21.97
CA GLY A 239 -20.41 8.04 -21.28
C GLY A 239 -19.74 9.16 -22.09
N ALA A 240 -19.49 8.91 -23.38
CA ALA A 240 -18.93 9.93 -24.28
C ALA A 240 -19.86 11.14 -24.44
N SER A 241 -21.17 10.91 -24.55
CA SER A 241 -22.16 12.01 -24.67
C SER A 241 -22.25 12.88 -23.41
N VAL A 242 -22.19 12.25 -22.23
CA VAL A 242 -22.24 12.95 -20.94
C VAL A 242 -20.93 13.68 -20.66
N ALA A 243 -19.79 13.06 -20.98
CA ALA A 243 -18.47 13.68 -20.84
C ALA A 243 -18.30 14.91 -21.75
N ALA A 244 -18.92 14.93 -22.93
CA ALA A 244 -18.88 16.09 -23.83
C ALA A 244 -19.61 17.33 -23.29
N GLY A 245 -20.60 17.15 -22.40
CA GLY A 245 -21.36 18.25 -21.80
C GLY A 245 -20.87 18.70 -20.42
N LEU A 246 -19.90 17.99 -19.83
CA LEU A 246 -19.42 18.25 -18.47
C LEU A 246 -18.01 18.86 -18.47
N PRO A 247 -17.65 19.63 -17.42
CA PRO A 247 -16.27 20.07 -17.19
C PRO A 247 -15.30 18.90 -17.20
N ALA A 248 -14.11 19.09 -17.78
CA ALA A 248 -13.08 18.06 -17.89
C ALA A 248 -12.76 17.39 -16.54
N GLY A 249 -12.79 18.16 -15.45
CA GLY A 249 -12.54 17.64 -14.09
C GLY A 249 -13.51 16.54 -13.64
N LEU A 250 -14.76 16.53 -14.15
CA LEU A 250 -15.77 15.52 -13.84
C LEU A 250 -15.71 14.28 -14.76
N ALA A 251 -14.90 14.32 -15.82
CA ALA A 251 -14.75 13.19 -16.74
C ALA A 251 -14.31 11.92 -16.01
N GLY A 252 -13.46 12.06 -14.99
CA GLY A 252 -13.05 10.95 -14.13
C GLY A 252 -14.24 10.25 -13.45
N GLY A 253 -15.19 11.02 -12.90
CA GLY A 253 -16.39 10.50 -12.26
C GLY A 253 -17.36 9.84 -13.25
N VAL A 254 -17.54 10.42 -14.44
CA VAL A 254 -18.34 9.81 -15.53
C VAL A 254 -17.73 8.47 -15.96
N ALA A 255 -16.40 8.41 -16.05
CA ALA A 255 -15.70 7.20 -16.42
C ALA A 255 -15.93 6.08 -15.39
N VAL A 256 -15.98 6.40 -14.08
CA VAL A 256 -16.34 5.47 -12.99
C VAL A 256 -17.73 4.86 -13.17
N LEU A 257 -18.73 5.67 -13.53
CA LEU A 257 -20.10 5.18 -13.71
C LEU A 257 -20.27 4.35 -14.99
N THR A 258 -19.55 4.71 -16.05
CA THR A 258 -19.70 4.10 -17.37
C THR A 258 -18.91 2.80 -17.52
N ASN A 259 -17.80 2.65 -16.79
CA ASN A 259 -16.99 1.44 -16.75
C ASN A 259 -17.15 0.70 -15.41
N TRP A 260 -18.40 0.55 -14.97
CA TRP A 260 -18.77 0.06 -13.65
C TRP A 260 -18.24 -1.35 -13.35
N VAL A 261 -18.03 -2.22 -14.34
CA VAL A 261 -17.48 -3.58 -14.14
C VAL A 261 -16.04 -3.49 -13.62
N TYR A 262 -15.23 -2.60 -14.20
CA TYR A 262 -13.87 -2.36 -13.71
C TYR A 262 -13.86 -1.62 -12.38
N SER A 263 -14.79 -0.70 -12.15
CA SER A 263 -14.95 -0.04 -10.84
C SER A 263 -15.29 -1.04 -9.75
N LEU A 264 -16.16 -2.01 -10.05
CA LEU A 264 -16.53 -3.08 -9.11
C LEU A 264 -15.35 -4.00 -8.82
N PHE A 265 -14.55 -4.35 -9.83
CA PHE A 265 -13.30 -5.10 -9.62
C PHE A 265 -12.29 -4.35 -8.76
N TYR A 266 -12.16 -3.03 -8.97
CA TYR A 266 -11.29 -2.18 -8.17
C TYR A 266 -11.71 -2.17 -6.70
N VAL A 267 -13.01 -1.98 -6.42
CA VAL A 267 -13.56 -2.02 -5.06
C VAL A 267 -13.31 -3.38 -4.40
N ALA A 268 -13.62 -4.48 -5.09
CA ALA A 268 -13.42 -5.81 -4.53
C ALA A 268 -11.94 -6.14 -4.27
N SER A 269 -11.04 -5.70 -5.16
CA SER A 269 -9.59 -5.90 -5.00
C SER A 269 -9.01 -5.06 -3.86
N GLU A 270 -9.47 -3.81 -3.68
CA GLU A 270 -9.12 -2.98 -2.52
C GLU A 270 -9.63 -3.60 -1.22
N MET A 271 -10.91 -4.01 -1.19
CA MET A 271 -11.50 -4.65 -0.03
C MET A 271 -10.86 -6.00 0.31
N TRP A 272 -10.31 -6.73 -0.66
CA TRP A 272 -9.58 -7.96 -0.40
C TRP A 272 -8.42 -7.71 0.57
N GLY A 273 -7.59 -6.70 0.30
CA GLY A 273 -6.46 -6.35 1.18
C GLY A 273 -6.94 -5.97 2.58
N ASP A 274 -7.91 -5.07 2.67
CA ASP A 274 -8.42 -4.57 3.96
C ASP A 274 -9.12 -5.67 4.78
N VAL A 275 -9.90 -6.54 4.13
CA VAL A 275 -10.70 -7.56 4.81
C VAL A 275 -9.89 -8.81 5.09
N MET A 276 -9.22 -9.36 4.07
CA MET A 276 -8.52 -10.64 4.20
C MET A 276 -7.22 -10.44 4.99
N LEU A 277 -6.36 -9.51 4.57
CA LEU A 277 -5.04 -9.34 5.21
C LEU A 277 -5.11 -8.58 6.53
N SER A 278 -5.88 -7.49 6.60
CA SER A 278 -5.86 -6.64 7.80
C SER A 278 -6.83 -7.12 8.88
N LEU A 279 -8.05 -7.56 8.53
CA LEU A 279 -9.05 -7.95 9.52
C LEU A 279 -9.01 -9.45 9.86
N LEU A 280 -9.17 -10.31 8.87
CA LEU A 280 -9.37 -11.75 9.10
C LEU A 280 -8.09 -12.48 9.49
N PHE A 281 -6.96 -12.20 8.82
CA PHE A 281 -5.68 -12.79 9.16
C PHE A 281 -5.24 -12.41 10.58
N TRP A 282 -5.20 -11.12 10.89
CA TRP A 282 -4.74 -10.66 12.21
C TRP A 282 -5.72 -11.00 13.33
N GLY A 283 -7.04 -11.05 13.05
CA GLY A 283 -8.01 -11.60 13.98
C GLY A 283 -7.65 -13.04 14.40
N MET A 284 -7.40 -13.91 13.43
CA MET A 284 -7.00 -15.30 13.69
C MET A 284 -5.60 -15.41 14.32
N ALA A 285 -4.63 -14.62 13.85
CA ALA A 285 -3.25 -14.65 14.35
C ALA A 285 -3.19 -14.29 15.85
N ASN A 286 -3.96 -13.28 16.27
CA ASN A 286 -4.09 -12.85 17.66
C ASN A 286 -4.73 -13.91 18.58
N GLU A 287 -5.56 -14.79 18.04
CA GLU A 287 -6.24 -15.83 18.83
C GLU A 287 -5.38 -17.10 18.95
N THR A 288 -4.64 -17.43 17.90
CA THR A 288 -3.81 -18.63 17.85
C THR A 288 -2.45 -18.41 18.54
N THR A 289 -2.00 -17.16 18.60
CA THR A 289 -0.69 -16.78 19.15
C THR A 289 -0.83 -16.29 20.57
N ARG A 290 -0.04 -16.85 21.49
CA ARG A 290 0.01 -16.37 22.87
C ARG A 290 0.73 -15.04 22.93
N LEU A 291 0.41 -14.22 23.93
CA LEU A 291 1.02 -12.90 24.11
C LEU A 291 2.56 -12.97 24.22
N GLU A 292 3.09 -14.02 24.85
CA GLU A 292 4.52 -14.32 24.98
C GLU A 292 5.20 -14.63 23.63
N ASP A 293 4.49 -15.29 22.71
CA ASP A 293 5.01 -15.73 21.41
C ASP A 293 4.90 -14.62 20.34
N ALA A 294 3.97 -13.67 20.52
CA ALA A 294 3.58 -12.69 19.50
C ALA A 294 4.74 -11.78 19.06
N GLY A 295 5.60 -11.38 20.00
CA GLY A 295 6.76 -10.53 19.73
C GLY A 295 7.78 -11.13 18.77
N ILE A 296 7.83 -12.47 18.68
CA ILE A 296 8.75 -13.20 17.79
C ILE A 296 8.06 -13.56 16.47
N ILE A 297 6.81 -14.05 16.55
CA ILE A 297 6.08 -14.55 15.37
C ILE A 297 5.68 -13.41 14.43
N TYR A 298 5.18 -12.29 14.95
CA TYR A 298 4.57 -11.25 14.11
C TYR A 298 5.56 -10.55 13.17
N PRO A 299 6.78 -10.19 13.60
CA PRO A 299 7.80 -9.67 12.70
C PRO A 299 8.16 -10.64 11.56
N LEU A 300 8.26 -11.95 11.87
CA LEU A 300 8.56 -12.98 10.87
C LEU A 300 7.44 -13.15 9.84
N LEU A 301 6.17 -13.04 10.26
CA LEU A 301 5.03 -12.99 9.33
C LEU A 301 5.14 -11.77 8.40
N GLY A 302 5.57 -10.62 8.92
CA GLY A 302 5.83 -9.42 8.13
C GLY A 302 6.90 -9.63 7.04
N VAL A 303 7.98 -10.36 7.35
CA VAL A 303 8.99 -10.74 6.34
C VAL A 303 8.36 -11.64 5.27
N GLY A 304 7.58 -12.64 5.68
CA GLY A 304 6.87 -13.53 4.76
C GLY A 304 5.95 -12.81 3.78
N ALA A 305 5.23 -11.77 4.23
CA ALA A 305 4.40 -10.94 3.37
C ALA A 305 5.20 -10.16 2.32
N ASN A 306 6.37 -9.63 2.67
CA ASN A 306 7.22 -8.94 1.71
C ASN A 306 7.84 -9.88 0.67
N VAL A 307 8.16 -11.13 1.07
CA VAL A 307 8.57 -12.19 0.14
C VAL A 307 7.42 -12.56 -0.81
N ALA A 308 6.19 -12.64 -0.31
CA ALA A 308 5.00 -12.86 -1.14
C ALA A 308 4.78 -11.71 -2.14
N GLN A 309 4.96 -10.45 -1.70
CA GLN A 309 4.87 -9.28 -2.57
C GLN A 309 5.94 -9.32 -3.67
N ALA A 310 7.17 -9.70 -3.35
CA ALA A 310 8.23 -9.87 -4.35
C ALA A 310 7.89 -10.98 -5.35
N SER A 311 7.39 -12.12 -4.85
CA SER A 311 6.95 -13.27 -5.66
C SER A 311 5.83 -12.89 -6.63
N SER A 312 4.83 -12.13 -6.15
CA SER A 312 3.76 -11.55 -6.97
C SER A 312 4.33 -10.71 -8.11
N GLY A 313 5.30 -9.83 -7.82
CA GLY A 313 5.95 -9.00 -8.82
C GLY A 313 6.59 -9.81 -9.95
N VAL A 314 7.31 -10.88 -9.61
CA VAL A 314 7.91 -11.81 -10.60
C VAL A 314 6.84 -12.46 -11.47
N ILE A 315 5.78 -13.00 -10.84
CA ILE A 315 4.68 -13.69 -11.54
C ILE A 315 3.97 -12.73 -12.49
N VAL A 316 3.58 -11.55 -12.00
CA VAL A 316 2.91 -10.52 -12.79
C VAL A 316 3.77 -10.09 -13.97
N ARG A 317 5.06 -9.81 -13.74
CA ARG A 317 6.01 -9.45 -14.81
C ARG A 317 6.10 -10.57 -15.85
N TRP A 318 6.26 -11.81 -15.40
CA TRP A 318 6.42 -12.98 -16.28
C TRP A 318 5.20 -13.19 -17.17
N VAL A 319 3.99 -13.22 -16.60
CA VAL A 319 2.74 -13.37 -17.38
C VAL A 319 2.52 -12.17 -18.31
N SER A 320 2.78 -10.96 -17.83
CA SER A 320 2.52 -9.74 -18.60
C SER A 320 3.48 -9.56 -19.77
N SER A 321 4.74 -10.00 -19.61
CA SER A 321 5.80 -9.90 -20.62
C SER A 321 5.86 -11.11 -21.56
N TYR A 322 5.08 -12.16 -21.29
CA TYR A 322 5.06 -13.35 -22.12
C TYR A 322 4.56 -13.01 -23.53
N GLY A 323 5.44 -13.26 -24.52
CA GLY A 323 5.25 -12.92 -25.93
C GLY A 323 4.81 -14.10 -26.81
N GLY A 324 4.53 -15.28 -26.24
CA GLY A 324 4.14 -16.46 -27.03
C GLY A 324 2.78 -16.36 -27.74
N TRP A 325 2.00 -15.31 -27.44
CA TRP A 325 0.65 -15.08 -27.99
C TRP A 325 0.61 -13.99 -29.05
N THR A 326 1.68 -13.86 -29.84
CA THR A 326 1.79 -12.88 -30.95
C THR A 326 0.80 -13.14 -32.10
N HIS A 327 0.17 -14.32 -32.15
CA HIS A 327 -0.84 -14.68 -33.13
C HIS A 327 -2.26 -14.20 -32.76
N LEU A 328 -2.48 -13.76 -31.51
CA LEU A 328 -3.76 -13.26 -31.04
C LEU A 328 -3.84 -11.74 -31.18
N THR A 329 -5.06 -11.19 -31.27
CA THR A 329 -5.23 -9.73 -31.18
C THR A 329 -4.79 -9.22 -29.80
N ALA A 330 -4.43 -7.93 -29.70
CA ALA A 330 -3.98 -7.34 -28.43
C ALA A 330 -5.02 -7.52 -27.29
N LYS A 331 -6.31 -7.45 -27.62
CA LYS A 331 -7.42 -7.65 -26.69
C LYS A 331 -7.52 -9.10 -26.21
N GLU A 332 -7.41 -10.07 -27.12
CA GLU A 332 -7.43 -11.49 -26.78
C GLU A 332 -6.20 -11.90 -25.97
N ALA A 333 -5.01 -11.45 -26.36
CA ALA A 333 -3.78 -11.68 -25.62
C ALA A 333 -3.84 -11.12 -24.19
N TRP A 334 -4.42 -9.93 -24.02
CA TRP A 334 -4.68 -9.35 -22.69
C TRP A 334 -5.70 -10.17 -21.90
N SER A 335 -6.78 -10.64 -22.53
CA SER A 335 -7.76 -11.52 -21.87
C SER A 335 -7.14 -12.82 -21.38
N VAL A 336 -6.23 -13.44 -22.15
CA VAL A 336 -5.49 -14.64 -21.73
C VAL A 336 -4.60 -14.34 -20.53
N LYS A 337 -3.85 -13.22 -20.56
CA LYS A 337 -3.01 -12.74 -19.44
C LYS A 337 -3.83 -12.56 -18.16
N LEU A 338 -4.97 -11.89 -18.27
CA LEU A 338 -5.89 -11.67 -17.16
C LEU A 338 -6.38 -13.01 -16.60
N ASN A 339 -6.83 -13.92 -17.45
CA ASN A 339 -7.34 -15.23 -17.02
C ASN A 339 -6.27 -16.04 -16.28
N ILE A 340 -5.01 -15.99 -16.72
CA ILE A 340 -3.90 -16.66 -16.03
C ILE A 340 -3.66 -16.04 -14.64
N LEU A 341 -3.56 -14.70 -14.56
CA LEU A 341 -3.36 -14.01 -13.28
C LEU A 341 -4.53 -14.26 -12.31
N MET A 342 -5.77 -14.25 -12.80
CA MET A 342 -6.94 -14.60 -12.00
C MET A 342 -6.91 -16.06 -11.55
N SER A 343 -6.49 -17.00 -12.41
CA SER A 343 -6.35 -18.41 -12.05
C SER A 343 -5.31 -18.61 -10.94
N ILE A 344 -4.23 -17.82 -10.94
CA ILE A 344 -3.23 -17.82 -9.86
C ILE A 344 -3.85 -17.27 -8.57
N ALA A 345 -4.61 -16.18 -8.63
CA ALA A 345 -5.33 -15.66 -7.47
C ALA A 345 -6.32 -16.70 -6.90
N PHE A 346 -7.01 -17.45 -7.77
CA PHE A 346 -7.86 -18.58 -7.36
C PHE A 346 -7.09 -19.70 -6.67
N ALA A 347 -5.95 -20.11 -7.23
CA ALA A 347 -5.09 -21.12 -6.62
C ALA A 347 -4.61 -20.66 -5.23
N CYS A 348 -4.28 -19.38 -5.07
CA CYS A 348 -3.96 -18.80 -3.76
C CYS A 348 -5.15 -18.90 -2.80
N CYS A 349 -6.37 -18.58 -3.24
CA CYS A 349 -7.57 -18.72 -2.40
C CYS A 349 -7.83 -20.16 -1.93
N VAL A 350 -7.62 -21.14 -2.80
CA VAL A 350 -7.68 -22.56 -2.42
C VAL A 350 -6.58 -22.89 -1.41
N GLY A 351 -5.35 -22.42 -1.64
CA GLY A 351 -4.23 -22.56 -0.70
C GLY A 351 -4.53 -21.95 0.68
N ILE A 352 -5.16 -20.78 0.72
CA ILE A 352 -5.63 -20.14 1.96
C ILE A 352 -6.65 -21.03 2.68
N GLY A 353 -7.65 -21.55 1.96
CA GLY A 353 -8.66 -22.43 2.54
C GLY A 353 -8.08 -23.72 3.13
N LEU A 354 -7.15 -24.36 2.42
CA LEU A 354 -6.47 -25.59 2.84
C LEU A 354 -5.57 -25.36 4.07
N THR A 355 -4.77 -24.29 4.05
CA THR A 355 -3.87 -23.96 5.16
C THR A 355 -4.64 -23.52 6.40
N HIS A 356 -5.72 -22.74 6.23
CA HIS A 356 -6.62 -22.39 7.32
C HIS A 356 -7.28 -23.63 7.93
N ALA A 357 -7.78 -24.56 7.08
CA ALA A 357 -8.38 -25.82 7.56
C ALA A 357 -7.36 -26.67 8.35
N TYR A 358 -6.10 -26.69 7.90
CA TYR A 358 -5.03 -27.37 8.61
C TYR A 358 -4.71 -26.72 9.97
N ILE A 359 -4.63 -25.38 10.03
CA ILE A 359 -4.41 -24.64 11.28
C ILE A 359 -5.54 -24.93 12.27
N MET A 360 -6.79 -24.83 11.82
CA MET A 360 -7.96 -25.08 12.67
C MET A 360 -8.01 -26.52 13.14
N LYS A 361 -7.77 -27.51 12.25
CA LYS A 361 -7.71 -28.92 12.64
C LYS A 361 -6.66 -29.15 13.74
N ARG A 362 -5.46 -28.60 13.57
CA ARG A 362 -4.39 -28.72 14.56
C ARG A 362 -4.76 -28.07 15.89
N ALA A 363 -5.43 -26.92 15.87
CA ALA A 363 -5.93 -26.26 17.07
C ALA A 363 -7.01 -27.10 17.78
N HIS A 364 -7.96 -27.66 17.03
CA HIS A 364 -9.00 -28.55 17.55
C HIS A 364 -8.40 -29.81 18.19
N ASP A 365 -7.40 -30.41 17.54
CA ASP A 365 -6.70 -31.61 18.03
C ASP A 365 -5.87 -31.31 19.30
N ALA A 366 -5.30 -30.11 19.43
CA ALA A 366 -4.50 -29.71 20.59
C ALA A 366 -5.34 -29.43 21.85
N ASP A 367 -6.52 -28.82 21.70
CA ASP A 367 -7.40 -28.44 22.81
C ASP A 367 -8.56 -29.42 23.04
N GLY A 368 -8.63 -30.51 22.27
CA GLY A 368 -9.73 -31.48 22.31
C GLY A 368 -11.09 -30.89 21.94
N GLY A 369 -11.13 -29.86 21.10
CA GLY A 369 -12.33 -29.14 20.68
C GLY A 369 -12.89 -28.12 21.69
N LYS A 370 -12.27 -27.97 22.86
CA LYS A 370 -12.78 -27.13 23.96
C LYS A 370 -12.86 -25.64 23.59
N GLN A 371 -11.88 -25.15 22.82
CA GLN A 371 -11.85 -23.77 22.34
C GLN A 371 -12.95 -23.49 21.31
N TYR A 372 -13.28 -24.46 20.46
CA TYR A 372 -14.38 -24.36 19.48
C TYR A 372 -15.75 -24.26 20.14
N ASP A 373 -15.96 -25.06 21.19
CA ASP A 373 -17.18 -25.02 21.98
C ASP A 373 -17.34 -23.69 22.72
N LEU A 374 -16.24 -23.15 23.26
CA LEU A 374 -16.20 -21.82 23.88
C LEU A 374 -16.51 -20.71 22.87
N ASP A 375 -15.93 -20.75 21.67
CA ASP A 375 -16.20 -19.78 20.61
C ASP A 375 -17.64 -19.86 20.10
N GLN A 376 -18.22 -21.06 20.02
CA GLN A 376 -19.65 -21.23 19.73
C GLN A 376 -20.54 -20.69 20.86
N ALA A 377 -20.19 -20.94 22.11
CA ALA A 377 -20.93 -20.44 23.27
C ALA A 377 -20.86 -18.90 23.36
N ALA A 378 -19.70 -18.31 23.06
CA ALA A 378 -19.52 -16.86 22.98
C ALA A 378 -20.35 -16.25 21.84
N ALA A 379 -20.38 -16.87 20.67
CA ALA A 379 -21.24 -16.46 19.57
C ALA A 379 -22.74 -16.57 19.93
N LEU A 380 -23.14 -17.62 20.65
CA LEU A 380 -24.52 -17.79 21.13
C LEU A 380 -24.90 -16.68 22.12
N LYS A 381 -24.01 -16.37 23.07
CA LYS A 381 -24.19 -15.29 24.05
C LYS A 381 -24.30 -13.92 23.37
N ALA A 382 -23.45 -13.65 22.37
CA ALA A 382 -23.53 -12.43 21.56
C ALA A 382 -24.89 -12.31 20.84
N ARG A 383 -25.44 -13.42 20.32
CA ARG A 383 -26.80 -13.44 19.73
C ARG A 383 -27.87 -13.13 20.76
N GLU A 384 -27.78 -13.69 21.97
CA GLU A 384 -28.74 -13.43 23.04
C GLU A 384 -28.72 -11.97 23.49
N ASP A 385 -27.53 -11.39 23.67
CA ASP A 385 -27.36 -10.01 24.08
C ASP A 385 -27.87 -9.04 23.01
N HIS A 386 -27.62 -9.34 21.73
CA HIS A 386 -28.16 -8.57 20.62
C HIS A 386 -29.69 -8.73 20.48
N ALA A 387 -30.25 -9.92 20.72
CA ALA A 387 -31.69 -10.13 20.73
C ALA A 387 -32.37 -9.33 21.86
N LYS A 388 -31.74 -9.25 23.03
CA LYS A 388 -32.18 -8.41 24.15
C LYS A 388 -32.13 -6.92 23.78
N ASP A 389 -31.11 -6.47 23.06
CA ASP A 389 -31.00 -5.08 22.63
C ASP A 389 -31.97 -4.74 21.48
N GLN A 390 -32.24 -5.65 20.54
CA GLN A 390 -33.30 -5.48 19.55
C GLN A 390 -34.69 -5.43 20.19
N ALA A 391 -34.95 -6.26 21.20
CA ALA A 391 -36.19 -6.22 21.96
C ALA A 391 -36.34 -4.89 22.74
N ARG A 392 -35.23 -4.33 23.26
CA ARG A 392 -35.23 -2.99 23.87
C ARG A 392 -35.59 -1.90 22.87
N VAL A 393 -34.99 -1.93 21.67
CA VAL A 393 -35.28 -0.96 20.60
C VAL A 393 -36.74 -1.07 20.15
N ALA A 394 -37.26 -2.28 19.98
CA ALA A 394 -38.67 -2.53 19.66
C ALA A 394 -39.63 -2.05 20.78
N ALA A 395 -39.18 -2.07 22.03
CA ALA A 395 -39.89 -1.51 23.18
C ALA A 395 -39.69 0.02 23.36
N GLY A 396 -39.11 0.72 22.38
CA GLY A 396 -38.85 2.16 22.42
C GLY A 396 -37.74 2.58 23.40
N ARG A 397 -36.98 1.63 23.96
CA ARG A 397 -35.86 1.90 24.86
C ARG A 397 -34.56 1.99 24.06
N LYS A 398 -33.67 2.90 24.45
CA LYS A 398 -32.35 3.02 23.83
C LYS A 398 -31.59 1.70 23.98
N PRO A 399 -30.87 1.23 22.94
CA PRO A 399 -30.01 0.06 23.06
C PRO A 399 -28.97 0.30 24.16
N LYS A 400 -28.48 -0.76 24.80
CA LYS A 400 -27.43 -0.63 25.80
C LYS A 400 -26.20 -0.06 25.10
N LYS A 401 -25.91 1.22 25.34
CA LYS A 401 -24.84 1.94 24.66
C LYS A 401 -23.52 1.30 25.08
N ASP A 402 -22.80 0.68 24.16
CA ASP A 402 -21.39 0.37 24.39
C ASP A 402 -20.66 1.67 24.73
N LYS A 403 -19.88 1.64 25.81
CA LYS A 403 -19.27 2.82 26.43
C LYS A 403 -18.17 3.49 25.59
N THR A 404 -17.99 3.09 24.34
CA THR A 404 -16.92 3.58 23.45
C THR A 404 -17.45 3.80 22.04
N GLY A 405 -18.08 4.95 21.80
CA GLY A 405 -18.42 5.36 20.45
C GLY A 405 -17.18 5.84 19.68
N LEU A 406 -17.18 5.70 18.35
CA LEU A 406 -16.12 6.23 17.47
C LEU A 406 -15.85 7.73 17.70
N ILE A 407 -16.90 8.49 18.02
CA ILE A 407 -16.82 9.92 18.34
C ILE A 407 -16.08 10.15 19.67
N ASP A 408 -16.25 9.27 20.65
CA ASP A 408 -15.56 9.38 21.94
C ASP A 408 -14.08 8.99 21.79
N ALA A 409 -13.77 8.01 20.92
CA ALA A 409 -12.40 7.70 20.52
C ALA A 409 -11.73 8.87 19.78
N LEU A 410 -12.43 9.52 18.84
CA LEU A 410 -11.92 10.72 18.15
C LEU A 410 -11.68 11.89 19.11
N LYS A 411 -12.59 12.13 20.05
CA LYS A 411 -12.39 13.14 21.10
C LYS A 411 -11.21 12.81 21.99
N PHE A 412 -11.01 11.53 22.30
CA PHE A 412 -9.86 11.06 23.06
C PHE A 412 -8.54 11.31 22.30
N VAL A 413 -8.45 10.89 21.04
CA VAL A 413 -7.28 11.16 20.16
C VAL A 413 -6.98 12.65 20.09
N ALA A 414 -7.99 13.51 19.98
CA ALA A 414 -7.79 14.95 19.91
C ALA A 414 -7.34 15.59 21.24
N ARG A 415 -7.60 14.94 22.38
CA ARG A 415 -7.23 15.43 23.72
C ARG A 415 -5.83 14.98 24.15
N THR A 416 -5.41 13.80 23.73
CA THR A 416 -4.12 13.21 24.10
C THR A 416 -3.05 13.60 23.07
N PRO A 417 -2.10 14.50 23.40
CA PRO A 417 -1.18 15.10 22.42
C PRO A 417 -0.26 14.08 21.73
N GLU A 418 0.10 13.00 22.41
CA GLU A 418 0.92 11.90 21.90
C GLU A 418 0.18 11.14 20.79
N VAL A 419 -1.05 10.72 21.11
CA VAL A 419 -1.94 9.99 20.19
C VAL A 419 -2.35 10.87 19.03
N LEU A 420 -2.52 12.18 19.25
CA LEU A 420 -2.74 13.16 18.18
C LEU A 420 -1.55 13.22 17.21
N CYS A 421 -0.31 13.27 17.71
CA CYS A 421 0.88 13.25 16.86
C CYS A 421 0.95 11.98 16.01
N LEU A 422 0.70 10.81 16.62
CA LEU A 422 0.63 9.52 15.90
C LEU A 422 -0.47 9.52 14.83
N ALA A 423 -1.66 10.04 15.15
CA ALA A 423 -2.76 10.21 14.20
C ALA A 423 -2.36 11.11 13.02
N VAL A 424 -1.78 12.29 13.30
CA VAL A 424 -1.34 13.25 12.28
C VAL A 424 -0.28 12.63 11.38
N MET A 425 0.69 11.91 11.94
CA MET A 425 1.73 11.23 11.17
C MET A 425 1.15 10.16 10.25
N SER A 426 0.24 9.30 10.75
CA SER A 426 -0.44 8.26 9.96
C SER A 426 -1.27 8.87 8.82
N ILE A 427 -2.02 9.93 9.10
CA ILE A 427 -2.79 10.69 8.10
C ILE A 427 -1.86 11.29 7.04
N CYS A 428 -0.82 12.02 7.46
CA CYS A 428 0.13 12.65 6.53
C CYS A 428 0.86 11.62 5.66
N GLN A 429 1.21 10.47 6.22
CA GLN A 429 1.79 9.36 5.47
C GLN A 429 0.84 8.91 4.35
N GLY A 430 -0.42 8.62 4.67
CA GLY A 430 -1.43 8.19 3.70
C GLY A 430 -1.68 9.24 2.60
N LEU A 431 -1.87 10.50 3.00
CA LEU A 431 -2.08 11.63 2.09
C LEU A 431 -0.87 11.86 1.16
N SER A 432 0.34 11.88 1.69
CA SER A 432 1.56 12.09 0.90
C SER A 432 1.72 11.00 -0.16
N SER A 433 1.55 9.74 0.26
CA SER A 433 1.71 8.56 -0.61
C SER A 433 0.70 8.55 -1.75
N ILE A 434 -0.59 8.81 -1.49
CA ILE A 434 -1.61 8.81 -2.55
C ILE A 434 -1.44 9.99 -3.52
N LEU A 435 -1.01 11.16 -3.02
CA LEU A 435 -0.71 12.31 -3.88
C LEU A 435 0.38 12.00 -4.89
N PHE A 436 1.49 11.43 -4.41
CA PHE A 436 2.60 11.01 -5.25
C PHE A 436 2.18 9.89 -6.21
N GLN A 437 1.52 8.84 -5.70
CA GLN A 437 1.18 7.64 -6.46
C GLN A 437 0.30 7.94 -7.66
N VAL A 438 -0.76 8.75 -7.49
CA VAL A 438 -1.68 9.08 -8.59
C VAL A 438 -0.98 9.96 -9.64
N ALA A 439 -0.16 10.92 -9.23
CA ALA A 439 0.61 11.75 -10.15
C ALA A 439 1.61 10.92 -10.98
N TRP A 440 2.33 10.01 -10.32
CA TRP A 440 3.26 9.09 -10.96
C TRP A 440 2.58 8.09 -11.88
N LYS A 441 1.47 7.45 -11.46
CA LYS A 441 0.68 6.56 -12.31
C LYS A 441 0.14 7.27 -13.55
N GLY A 442 -0.25 8.54 -13.41
CA GLY A 442 -0.65 9.37 -14.55
C GLY A 442 0.44 9.46 -15.62
N GLN A 443 1.70 9.66 -15.22
CA GLN A 443 2.85 9.71 -16.13
C GLN A 443 3.26 8.34 -16.66
N LEU A 444 3.22 7.31 -15.81
CA LEU A 444 3.47 5.94 -16.20
C LEU A 444 2.50 5.48 -17.29
N ARG A 445 1.24 5.94 -17.24
CA ARG A 445 0.23 5.68 -18.26
C ARG A 445 0.49 6.38 -19.59
N ILE A 446 1.16 7.53 -19.58
CA ILE A 446 1.61 8.20 -20.81
C ILE A 446 2.74 7.37 -21.43
N LEU A 447 3.64 6.81 -20.62
CA LEU A 447 4.74 5.96 -21.09
C LEU A 447 4.27 4.59 -21.59
N HIS A 448 3.40 3.92 -20.82
CA HIS A 448 2.85 2.60 -21.13
C HIS A 448 1.32 2.67 -21.24
N PRO A 449 0.79 3.02 -22.43
CA PRO A 449 -0.66 3.01 -22.67
C PRO A 449 -1.27 1.62 -22.63
N GLU A 450 -0.49 0.63 -23.02
CA GLU A 450 -0.93 -0.76 -23.15
C GLU A 450 -1.01 -1.48 -21.79
N PRO A 451 -2.12 -2.17 -21.49
CA PRO A 451 -2.33 -2.83 -20.19
C PRO A 451 -1.23 -3.83 -19.81
N HIS A 452 -0.71 -4.58 -20.79
CA HIS A 452 0.31 -5.60 -20.53
C HIS A 452 1.67 -4.97 -20.18
N ALA A 453 2.08 -3.89 -20.84
CA ALA A 453 3.32 -3.19 -20.55
C ALA A 453 3.24 -2.47 -19.19
N TYR A 454 2.10 -1.83 -18.92
CA TYR A 454 1.82 -1.21 -17.63
C TYR A 454 1.84 -2.24 -16.49
N SER A 455 1.16 -3.39 -16.69
CA SER A 455 1.13 -4.50 -15.73
C SER A 455 2.53 -5.08 -15.49
N ALA A 456 3.33 -5.28 -16.53
CA ALA A 456 4.72 -5.75 -16.41
C ALA A 456 5.57 -4.78 -15.58
N PHE A 457 5.46 -3.48 -15.83
CA PHE A 457 6.14 -2.43 -15.07
C PHE A 457 5.72 -2.45 -13.59
N MET A 458 4.41 -2.57 -13.32
CA MET A 458 3.93 -2.70 -11.93
C MET A 458 4.46 -3.96 -11.24
N GLY A 459 4.70 -5.04 -12.00
CA GLY A 459 5.41 -6.23 -11.53
C GLY A 459 6.83 -5.92 -11.05
N ASP A 460 7.60 -5.14 -11.82
CA ASP A 460 8.95 -4.70 -11.42
C ASP A 460 8.95 -3.87 -10.14
N VAL A 461 7.96 -2.98 -10.02
CA VAL A 461 7.78 -2.13 -8.84
C VAL A 461 7.44 -2.97 -7.61
N GLN A 462 6.58 -3.97 -7.74
CA GLN A 462 6.24 -4.89 -6.64
C GLN A 462 7.46 -5.72 -6.21
N LEU A 463 8.21 -6.24 -7.18
CA LEU A 463 9.45 -6.99 -6.94
C LEU A 463 10.47 -6.13 -6.18
N GLY A 464 10.76 -4.94 -6.70
CA GLY A 464 11.70 -4.00 -6.08
C GLY A 464 11.28 -3.61 -4.68
N SER A 465 9.99 -3.31 -4.48
CA SER A 465 9.44 -2.98 -3.16
C SER A 465 9.55 -4.13 -2.16
N GLY A 466 9.19 -5.36 -2.55
CA GLY A 466 9.29 -6.51 -1.66
C GLY A 466 10.73 -6.81 -1.25
N CYS A 467 11.65 -6.88 -2.23
CA CYS A 467 13.08 -7.14 -1.99
C CYS A 467 13.73 -6.05 -1.13
N LEU A 468 13.50 -4.78 -1.44
CA LEU A 468 14.07 -3.67 -0.71
C LEU A 468 13.52 -3.58 0.72
N THR A 469 12.23 -3.87 0.92
CA THR A 469 11.63 -3.86 2.26
C THR A 469 12.25 -4.96 3.12
N CYS A 470 12.40 -6.18 2.59
CA CYS A 470 13.11 -7.26 3.30
C CYS A 470 14.54 -6.87 3.68
N PHE A 471 15.28 -6.26 2.75
CA PHE A 471 16.64 -5.79 3.01
C PHE A 471 16.68 -4.73 4.12
N LEU A 472 15.80 -3.72 4.06
CA LEU A 472 15.76 -2.68 5.09
C LEU A 472 15.27 -3.19 6.45
N MET A 473 14.40 -4.21 6.50
CA MET A 473 14.01 -4.85 7.75
C MET A 473 15.20 -5.53 8.44
N ILE A 474 16.11 -6.14 7.68
CA ILE A 474 17.36 -6.73 8.21
C ILE A 474 18.32 -5.62 8.68
N MET A 475 18.36 -4.49 7.97
CA MET A 475 19.19 -3.33 8.33
C MET A 475 18.59 -2.46 9.44
N ALA A 476 17.31 -2.66 9.80
CA ALA A 476 16.60 -1.79 10.74
C ALA A 476 17.29 -1.71 12.11
N PRO A 477 17.75 -2.79 12.77
CA PRO A 477 18.45 -2.69 14.06
C PRO A 477 19.70 -1.81 13.98
N TRP A 478 20.48 -1.94 12.90
CA TRP A 478 21.65 -1.10 12.67
C TRP A 478 21.28 0.38 12.44
N LEU A 479 20.17 0.65 11.74
CA LEU A 479 19.65 2.00 11.55
C LEU A 479 19.17 2.63 12.87
N PHE A 480 18.45 1.88 13.71
CA PHE A 480 18.02 2.36 15.03
C PHE A 480 19.20 2.67 15.94
N LYS A 481 20.26 1.85 15.92
CA LYS A 481 21.50 2.09 16.68
C LYS A 481 22.29 3.31 16.20
N THR A 482 22.33 3.56 14.89
CA THR A 482 23.16 4.63 14.30
C THR A 482 22.46 5.98 14.21
N LEU A 483 21.17 5.99 13.85
CA LEU A 483 20.39 7.22 13.66
C LEU A 483 19.58 7.60 14.91
N GLY A 484 19.48 6.70 15.88
CA GLY A 484 18.56 6.82 17.01
C GLY A 484 17.09 6.63 16.60
N TRP A 485 16.20 6.60 17.60
CA TRP A 485 14.77 6.39 17.36
C TRP A 485 14.16 7.54 16.53
N ALA A 486 14.38 8.79 16.95
CA ALA A 486 13.80 9.95 16.26
C ALA A 486 14.38 10.15 14.85
N GLY A 487 15.66 9.83 14.69
CA GLY A 487 16.33 9.85 13.38
C GLY A 487 15.70 8.83 12.43
N THR A 488 15.53 7.58 12.89
CA THR A 488 14.92 6.49 12.12
C THR A 488 13.46 6.78 11.77
N LEU A 489 12.65 7.25 12.74
CA LEU A 489 11.27 7.67 12.50
C LEU A 489 11.18 8.81 11.46
N SER A 490 12.17 9.70 11.44
CA SER A 490 12.22 10.84 10.51
C SER A 490 12.68 10.46 9.10
N VAL A 491 13.24 9.28 8.86
CA VAL A 491 13.77 8.88 7.53
C VAL A 491 12.68 8.94 6.47
N THR A 492 11.53 8.32 6.73
CA THR A 492 10.41 8.24 5.78
C THR A 492 9.85 9.61 5.38
N PRO A 493 9.49 10.52 6.30
CA PRO A 493 9.03 11.85 5.90
C PRO A 493 10.11 12.71 5.24
N LYS A 494 11.38 12.63 5.68
CA LYS A 494 12.49 13.35 5.03
C LYS A 494 12.71 12.86 3.60
N PHE A 495 12.69 11.55 3.40
CA PHE A 495 12.79 10.95 2.08
C PHE A 495 11.60 11.34 1.21
N SER A 496 10.38 11.24 1.72
CA SER A 496 9.16 11.68 1.02
C SER A 496 9.25 13.15 0.59
N ALA A 497 9.81 14.05 1.41
CA ALA A 497 10.04 15.45 1.03
C ALA A 497 10.96 15.55 -0.20
N ILE A 498 12.15 14.95 -0.12
CA ILE A 498 13.17 15.03 -1.16
C ILE A 498 12.69 14.37 -2.45
N ALA A 499 12.10 13.17 -2.32
CA ALA A 499 11.52 12.40 -3.42
C ALA A 499 10.41 13.18 -4.12
N GLY A 500 9.45 13.71 -3.33
CA GLY A 500 8.34 14.51 -3.84
C GLY A 500 8.81 15.76 -4.56
N TRP A 501 9.70 16.55 -3.97
CA TRP A 501 10.23 17.77 -4.61
C TRP A 501 10.98 17.46 -5.90
N SER A 502 11.78 16.40 -5.92
CA SER A 502 12.52 15.98 -7.11
C SER A 502 11.58 15.54 -8.23
N PHE A 503 10.59 14.70 -7.90
CA PHE A 503 9.63 14.19 -8.86
C PHE A 503 8.69 15.27 -9.39
N PHE A 504 8.02 16.03 -8.51
CA PHE A 504 7.10 17.08 -8.92
C PHE A 504 7.83 18.22 -9.63
N GLY A 505 9.04 18.60 -9.17
CA GLY A 505 9.87 19.61 -9.85
C GLY A 505 10.23 19.21 -11.27
N CYS A 506 10.71 17.97 -11.47
CA CYS A 506 11.00 17.45 -12.81
C CYS A 506 9.74 17.34 -13.67
N SER A 507 8.63 16.90 -13.09
CA SER A 507 7.33 16.77 -13.75
C SER A 507 6.79 18.11 -14.26
N ILE A 508 6.84 19.15 -13.42
CA ILE A 508 6.41 20.51 -13.77
C ILE A 508 7.32 21.08 -14.87
N TRP A 509 8.63 20.87 -14.77
CA TRP A 509 9.58 21.29 -15.79
C TRP A 509 9.30 20.62 -17.15
N LEU A 510 9.11 19.30 -17.18
CA LEU A 510 8.71 18.56 -18.40
C LEU A 510 7.36 19.05 -18.95
N ALA A 511 6.37 19.28 -18.08
CA ALA A 511 5.05 19.78 -18.46
C ALA A 511 5.15 21.15 -19.14
N SER A 512 5.92 22.08 -18.56
CA SER A 512 6.11 23.44 -19.10
C SER A 512 6.80 23.46 -20.48
N ARG A 513 7.54 22.39 -20.81
CA ARG A 513 8.23 22.22 -22.09
C ARG A 513 7.40 21.41 -23.10
N GLY A 514 6.20 20.96 -22.75
CA GLY A 514 5.37 20.09 -23.59
C GLY A 514 5.98 18.70 -23.82
N MET A 515 6.90 18.26 -22.94
CA MET A 515 7.63 16.99 -23.09
C MET A 515 6.97 15.81 -22.35
N LEU A 516 5.82 16.02 -21.71
CA LEU A 516 4.97 14.95 -21.16
C LEU A 516 4.11 14.33 -22.27
N VAL A 517 4.77 13.77 -23.28
CA VAL A 517 4.13 13.13 -24.43
C VAL A 517 4.71 11.74 -24.65
N HIS A 518 3.89 10.85 -25.24
CA HIS A 518 4.32 9.49 -25.53
C HIS A 518 5.54 9.49 -26.48
N GLY A 519 6.54 8.65 -26.19
CA GLY A 519 7.77 8.54 -26.97
C GLY A 519 8.89 9.54 -26.59
N ALA A 520 8.64 10.50 -25.69
CA ALA A 520 9.70 11.39 -25.20
C ALA A 520 10.70 10.62 -24.30
N PRO A 521 12.02 10.67 -24.56
CA PRO A 521 12.99 9.90 -23.79
C PRO A 521 13.05 10.32 -22.31
N LEU A 522 12.81 11.61 -22.02
CA LEU A 522 12.76 12.12 -20.65
C LEU A 522 11.58 11.60 -19.83
N LEU A 523 10.48 11.22 -20.48
CA LEU A 523 9.33 10.60 -19.80
C LEU A 523 9.72 9.22 -19.24
N THR A 524 10.54 8.46 -19.95
CA THR A 524 11.05 7.16 -19.49
C THR A 524 11.85 7.31 -18.20
N TYR A 525 12.78 8.27 -18.15
CA TYR A 525 13.56 8.55 -16.93
C TYR A 525 12.69 9.06 -15.78
N LEU A 526 11.68 9.89 -16.07
CA LEU A 526 10.75 10.38 -15.06
C LEU A 526 9.88 9.25 -14.48
N ALA A 527 9.36 8.36 -15.32
CA ALA A 527 8.53 7.24 -14.88
C ALA A 527 9.33 6.22 -14.05
N TRP A 528 10.54 5.84 -14.50
CA TRP A 528 11.43 4.96 -13.74
C TRP A 528 11.97 5.63 -12.47
N GLY A 529 12.32 6.91 -12.53
CA GLY A 529 12.70 7.70 -11.37
C GLY A 529 11.58 7.71 -10.32
N GLY A 530 10.35 8.00 -10.75
CA GLY A 530 9.17 7.93 -9.87
C GLY A 530 8.94 6.54 -9.29
N ALA A 531 9.20 5.48 -10.06
CA ALA A 531 9.08 4.10 -9.60
C ALA A 531 10.10 3.77 -8.50
N VAL A 532 11.36 4.17 -8.66
CA VAL A 532 12.41 4.00 -7.64
C VAL A 532 12.04 4.77 -6.36
N LEU A 533 11.57 6.01 -6.50
CA LEU A 533 11.13 6.82 -5.37
C LEU A 533 9.95 6.17 -4.63
N TYR A 534 8.96 5.65 -5.36
CA TYR A 534 7.83 4.91 -4.78
C TYR A 534 8.27 3.65 -4.03
N VAL A 535 9.17 2.85 -4.63
CA VAL A 535 9.73 1.64 -4.02
C VAL A 535 10.46 1.96 -2.71
N MET A 536 11.30 3.00 -2.72
CA MET A 536 12.06 3.45 -1.55
C MET A 536 11.15 4.00 -0.44
N GLU A 537 10.15 4.82 -0.78
CA GLU A 537 9.16 5.34 0.17
C GLU A 537 8.42 4.20 0.87
N ARG A 538 7.92 3.24 0.08
CA ARG A 538 7.18 2.08 0.58
C ARG A 538 8.07 1.21 1.47
N ALA A 539 9.31 0.95 1.07
CA ALA A 539 10.24 0.17 1.87
C ALA A 539 10.58 0.86 3.19
N ALA A 540 10.91 2.15 3.18
CA ALA A 540 11.20 2.93 4.40
C ALA A 540 9.98 2.99 5.35
N LYS A 541 8.76 3.11 4.79
CA LYS A 541 7.52 3.08 5.58
C LYS A 541 7.40 1.79 6.39
N PHE A 542 7.49 0.64 5.73
CA PHE A 542 7.21 -0.65 6.38
C PHE A 542 8.38 -1.16 7.23
N SER A 543 9.62 -0.81 6.90
CA SER A 543 10.80 -1.30 7.62
C SER A 543 11.28 -0.38 8.76
N LEU A 544 11.03 0.93 8.69
CA LEU A 544 11.56 1.90 9.65
C LEU A 544 10.44 2.65 10.38
N PHE A 545 9.55 3.29 9.62
CA PHE A 545 8.52 4.16 10.20
C PHE A 545 7.51 3.39 11.03
N LYS A 546 6.95 2.28 10.50
CA LYS A 546 5.96 1.48 11.22
C LYS A 546 6.52 0.88 12.53
N PRO A 547 7.70 0.24 12.53
CA PRO A 547 8.32 -0.18 13.79
C PRO A 547 8.59 0.97 14.76
N ALA A 548 9.08 2.12 14.29
CA ALA A 548 9.32 3.28 15.14
C ALA A 548 8.03 3.88 15.73
N GLU A 549 6.93 3.85 14.96
CA GLU A 549 5.57 4.20 15.42
C GLU A 549 5.10 3.24 16.52
N GLU A 550 5.31 1.94 16.34
CA GLU A 550 4.92 0.90 17.30
C GLU A 550 5.63 1.04 18.66
N MET A 551 6.90 1.45 18.65
CA MET A 551 7.67 1.70 19.88
C MET A 551 7.03 2.79 20.75
N VAL A 552 6.36 3.78 20.15
CA VAL A 552 5.69 4.85 20.91
C VAL A 552 4.49 4.32 21.66
N TYR A 553 3.73 3.38 21.09
CA TYR A 553 2.58 2.79 21.79
C TYR A 553 2.99 2.02 23.05
N ILE A 554 4.26 1.63 23.18
CA ILE A 554 4.78 0.95 24.37
C ILE A 554 4.91 1.93 25.55
N THR A 555 5.23 3.21 25.29
CA THR A 555 5.41 4.23 26.33
C THR A 555 4.10 4.91 26.74
N LEU A 556 2.98 4.59 26.08
CA LEU A 556 1.68 5.15 26.40
C LEU A 556 0.99 4.40 27.56
N ASP A 557 0.12 5.10 28.27
CA ASP A 557 -0.77 4.49 29.26
C ASP A 557 -1.72 3.46 28.60
N GLU A 558 -2.23 2.51 29.39
CA GLU A 558 -3.06 1.40 28.90
C GLU A 558 -4.35 1.87 28.18
N GLU A 559 -4.92 3.01 28.57
CA GLU A 559 -6.10 3.56 27.89
C GLU A 559 -5.72 4.14 26.51
N SER A 560 -4.63 4.91 26.44
CA SER A 560 -4.08 5.45 25.19
C SER A 560 -3.59 4.37 24.23
N LYS A 561 -2.97 3.32 24.76
CA LYS A 561 -2.47 2.18 23.98
C LYS A 561 -3.60 1.37 23.34
N THR A 562 -4.70 1.14 24.05
CA THR A 562 -5.81 0.33 23.53
C THR A 562 -6.78 1.13 22.66
N LYS A 563 -7.21 2.31 23.11
CA LYS A 563 -8.17 3.15 22.37
C LYS A 563 -7.50 4.01 21.31
N GLY A 564 -6.34 4.58 21.63
CA GLY A 564 -5.60 5.46 20.73
C GLY A 564 -5.03 4.72 19.53
N LYS A 565 -4.37 3.58 19.74
CA LYS A 565 -3.85 2.74 18.65
C LYS A 565 -4.94 2.33 17.65
N ALA A 566 -6.04 1.76 18.17
CA ALA A 566 -7.15 1.34 17.33
C ALA A 566 -7.74 2.50 16.51
N ALA A 567 -7.83 3.69 17.10
CA ALA A 567 -8.29 4.89 16.40
C ALA A 567 -7.28 5.35 15.33
N VAL A 568 -5.97 5.38 15.62
CA VAL A 568 -4.92 5.80 14.69
C VAL A 568 -4.79 4.83 13.52
N ASP A 569 -4.80 3.52 13.77
CA ASP A 569 -4.61 2.50 12.74
C ASP A 569 -5.80 2.41 11.78
N VAL A 570 -7.03 2.47 12.31
CA VAL A 570 -8.25 2.35 11.49
C VAL A 570 -8.60 3.68 10.82
N LEU A 571 -8.63 4.78 11.58
CA LEU A 571 -9.07 6.07 11.03
C LEU A 571 -7.94 6.78 10.32
N GLY A 572 -6.72 6.75 10.83
CA GLY A 572 -5.59 7.48 10.23
C GLY A 572 -5.29 7.01 8.81
N ALA A 573 -5.22 5.70 8.59
CA ALA A 573 -4.96 5.12 7.27
C ALA A 573 -6.09 5.40 6.27
N GLN A 574 -7.35 5.20 6.68
CA GLN A 574 -8.51 5.39 5.81
C GLN A 574 -8.76 6.88 5.50
N VAL A 575 -8.59 7.76 6.48
CA VAL A 575 -8.70 9.21 6.31
C VAL A 575 -7.56 9.73 5.44
N GLY A 576 -6.34 9.21 5.58
CA GLY A 576 -5.23 9.59 4.71
C GLY A 576 -5.51 9.24 3.24
N LYS A 577 -5.95 8.02 2.96
CA LYS A 577 -6.26 7.56 1.60
C LYS A 577 -7.45 8.30 0.97
N THR A 578 -8.55 8.41 1.72
CA THR A 578 -9.77 9.08 1.26
C THR A 578 -9.57 10.59 1.16
N GLY A 579 -8.94 11.21 2.16
CA GLY A 579 -8.68 12.64 2.20
C GLY A 579 -7.74 13.10 1.11
N GLY A 580 -6.68 12.35 0.81
CA GLY A 580 -5.81 12.64 -0.34
C GLY A 580 -6.55 12.52 -1.68
N SER A 581 -7.45 11.54 -1.81
CA SER A 581 -8.32 11.41 -2.98
C SER A 581 -9.31 12.58 -3.11
N MET A 582 -9.93 13.03 -2.01
CA MET A 582 -10.80 14.22 -2.03
C MET A 582 -10.03 15.49 -2.40
N LEU A 583 -8.81 15.66 -1.90
CA LEU A 583 -7.95 16.79 -2.24
C LEU A 583 -7.62 16.80 -3.74
N GLN A 584 -7.27 15.64 -4.31
CA GLN A 584 -7.02 15.48 -5.74
C GLN A 584 -8.26 15.73 -6.59
N GLN A 585 -9.43 15.25 -6.18
CA GLN A 585 -10.69 15.58 -6.86
C GLN A 585 -10.92 17.09 -6.87
N GLY A 586 -10.71 17.76 -5.74
CA GLY A 586 -10.78 19.23 -5.68
C GLY A 586 -9.92 19.86 -6.77
N PHE A 587 -8.65 19.45 -6.88
CA PHE A 587 -7.77 19.97 -7.93
C PHE A 587 -8.22 19.59 -9.34
N LEU A 588 -8.73 18.38 -9.57
CA LEU A 588 -9.27 17.97 -10.87
C LEU A 588 -10.46 18.82 -11.29
N LEU A 589 -11.36 19.16 -10.36
CA LEU A 589 -12.52 20.02 -10.65
C LEU A 589 -12.11 21.43 -11.09
N PHE A 590 -11.02 21.99 -10.53
CA PHE A 590 -10.54 23.33 -10.89
C PHE A 590 -9.63 23.34 -12.13
N PHE A 591 -8.77 22.34 -12.32
CA PHE A 591 -7.71 22.34 -13.35
C PHE A 591 -7.97 21.37 -14.51
N GLY A 592 -9.00 20.53 -14.40
CA GLY A 592 -9.43 19.60 -15.43
C GLY A 592 -8.61 18.31 -15.53
N THR A 593 -7.28 18.38 -15.37
CA THR A 593 -6.38 17.22 -15.52
C THR A 593 -5.34 17.13 -14.41
N ILE A 594 -4.79 15.93 -14.17
CA ILE A 594 -3.68 15.71 -13.23
C ILE A 594 -2.48 16.56 -13.62
N VAL A 595 -2.13 16.59 -14.92
CA VAL A 595 -0.96 17.33 -15.42
C VAL A 595 -1.08 18.82 -15.15
N ALA A 596 -2.26 19.41 -15.39
CA ALA A 596 -2.51 20.82 -15.10
C ALA A 596 -2.47 21.13 -13.59
N SER A 597 -2.85 20.17 -12.75
CA SER A 597 -2.83 20.32 -11.28
C SER A 597 -1.46 20.08 -10.62
N LEU A 598 -0.42 19.69 -11.36
CA LEU A 598 0.90 19.32 -10.81
C LEU A 598 1.49 20.35 -9.82
N PRO A 599 1.45 21.68 -10.07
CA PRO A 599 1.96 22.67 -9.11
C PRO A 599 1.22 22.65 -7.77
N LEU A 600 -0.10 22.46 -7.77
CA LEU A 600 -0.90 22.40 -6.55
C LEU A 600 -0.74 21.05 -5.84
N LEU A 601 -0.60 19.96 -6.58
CA LEU A 601 -0.22 18.66 -6.02
C LEU A 601 1.13 18.76 -5.29
N ALA A 602 2.12 19.43 -5.90
CA ALA A 602 3.43 19.67 -5.30
C ALA A 602 3.34 20.53 -4.02
N ALA A 603 2.54 21.59 -4.06
CA ALA A 603 2.32 22.46 -2.90
C ALA A 603 1.61 21.71 -1.76
N GLY A 604 0.53 20.99 -2.07
CA GLY A 604 -0.21 20.17 -1.11
C GLY A 604 0.66 19.10 -0.48
N HIS A 605 1.39 18.33 -1.30
CA HIS A 605 2.36 17.34 -0.83
C HIS A 605 3.41 17.97 0.08
N THR A 606 3.96 19.13 -0.28
CA THR A 606 4.94 19.85 0.55
C THR A 606 4.36 20.25 1.90
N SER A 607 3.16 20.83 1.94
CA SER A 607 2.48 21.20 3.18
C SER A 607 2.22 19.99 4.09
N ILE A 608 1.79 18.86 3.50
CA ILE A 608 1.55 17.61 4.22
C ILE A 608 2.84 17.06 4.83
N VAL A 609 3.94 17.04 4.06
CA VAL A 609 5.22 16.51 4.56
C VAL A 609 5.83 17.43 5.62
N LEU A 610 5.67 18.75 5.51
CA LEU A 610 6.09 19.68 6.57
C LEU A 610 5.30 19.47 7.86
N LEU A 611 3.99 19.23 7.77
CA LEU A 611 3.16 18.86 8.91
C LEU A 611 3.58 17.52 9.51
N TRP A 612 3.93 16.55 8.68
CA TRP A 612 4.46 15.25 9.12
C TRP A 612 5.77 15.41 9.90
N LEU A 613 6.73 16.17 9.37
CA LEU A 613 8.01 16.45 10.05
C LEU A 613 7.81 17.23 11.35
N TRP A 614 6.82 18.13 11.40
CA TRP A 614 6.45 18.82 12.63
C TRP A 614 5.93 17.85 13.69
N ALA A 615 5.06 16.90 13.31
CA ALA A 615 4.50 15.92 14.24
C ALA A 615 5.60 14.99 14.79
N VAL A 616 6.54 14.54 13.96
CA VAL A 616 7.69 13.74 14.39
C VAL A 616 8.55 14.51 15.39
N ARG A 617 8.89 15.77 15.11
CA ARG A 617 9.68 16.61 16.05
C ARG A 617 8.95 16.89 17.35
N ARG A 618 7.62 17.03 17.31
CA ARG A 618 6.81 17.23 18.52
C ARG A 618 6.83 15.97 19.38
N LEU A 619 6.71 14.79 18.77
CA LEU A 619 6.74 13.52 19.47
C LEU A 619 8.12 13.23 20.07
N ASP A 620 9.19 13.55 19.34
CA ASP A 620 10.57 13.46 19.82
C ASP A 620 10.82 14.29 21.07
N ARG A 621 10.32 15.53 21.11
CA ARG A 621 10.41 16.37 22.32
C ARG A 621 9.68 15.80 23.54
N MET A 622 8.66 14.95 23.33
CA MET A 622 7.85 14.39 24.41
C MET A 622 8.42 13.06 24.92
N HIS A 623 8.84 12.16 24.02
CA HIS A 623 9.24 10.78 24.38
C HIS A 623 10.60 10.34 23.84
N GLY A 624 11.31 11.15 23.06
CA GLY A 624 12.58 10.74 22.42
C GLY A 624 13.60 10.20 23.42
N ALA A 625 13.82 10.93 24.52
CA ALA A 625 14.78 10.53 25.56
C ALA A 625 14.35 9.27 26.34
N GLU A 626 13.06 8.99 26.48
CA GLU A 626 12.55 7.78 27.11
C GLU A 626 12.72 6.57 26.19
N LEU A 627 12.35 6.74 24.92
CA LEU A 627 12.45 5.71 23.88
C LEU A 627 13.90 5.32 23.59
N GLU A 628 14.84 6.27 23.63
CA GLU A 628 16.27 6.00 23.53
C GLU A 628 16.78 5.16 24.71
N ARG A 629 16.32 5.42 25.93
CA ARG A 629 16.69 4.63 27.12
C ARG A 629 16.08 3.23 27.12
N VAL A 630 14.88 3.07 26.56
CA VAL A 630 14.24 1.75 26.39
C VAL A 630 15.01 0.93 25.36
N HIS A 631 15.40 1.55 24.24
CA HIS A 631 16.20 0.88 23.22
C HIS A 631 17.60 0.48 23.74
N ALA A 632 18.30 1.38 24.42
CA ALA A 632 19.62 1.08 25.00
C ALA A 632 19.58 -0.10 26.00
N ARG A 633 18.53 -0.17 26.82
CA ARG A 633 18.36 -1.29 27.77
C ARG A 633 18.09 -2.63 27.10
N LEU A 634 17.43 -2.64 25.94
CA LEU A 634 17.23 -3.88 25.18
C LEU A 634 18.53 -4.37 24.55
N ASP A 635 19.37 -3.46 24.08
CA ASP A 635 20.70 -3.77 23.58
C ASP A 635 21.61 -4.32 24.70
N ASP A 636 21.58 -3.73 25.89
CA ASP A 636 22.35 -4.21 27.05
C ASP A 636 21.93 -5.63 27.46
N LEU A 637 20.63 -5.94 27.43
CA LEU A 637 20.12 -7.29 27.72
C LEU A 637 20.49 -8.32 26.64
N ASP A 638 20.55 -7.90 25.37
CA ASP A 638 21.01 -8.74 24.27
C ASP A 638 22.54 -8.96 24.32
N GLU A 639 23.32 -8.00 24.82
CA GLU A 639 24.76 -8.14 25.08
C GLU A 639 25.04 -9.00 26.33
N ASP A 640 24.28 -8.82 27.42
CA ASP A 640 24.37 -9.63 28.63
C ASP A 640 23.91 -11.08 28.39
N ALA A 641 22.88 -11.29 27.56
CA ALA A 641 22.51 -12.63 27.09
C ALA A 641 23.52 -13.22 26.08
N ALA A 642 24.38 -12.39 25.48
CA ALA A 642 25.49 -12.84 24.62
C ALA A 642 26.74 -13.22 25.42
N SER A 643 26.89 -12.65 26.61
CA SER A 643 28.00 -12.90 27.51
C SER A 643 27.68 -14.12 28.37
N PRO A 644 28.45 -15.22 28.29
CA PRO A 644 28.22 -16.34 29.20
C PRO A 644 28.50 -15.82 30.61
N ALA A 645 27.49 -15.88 31.48
CA ALA A 645 27.64 -15.59 32.90
C ALA A 645 28.83 -16.39 33.44
N VAL A 646 29.93 -15.68 33.73
CA VAL A 646 31.06 -16.23 34.47
C VAL A 646 30.63 -16.26 35.92
N ALA A 647 30.17 -17.42 36.38
CA ALA A 647 30.05 -17.77 37.79
C ALA A 647 30.42 -19.24 37.96
#